data_AF-U5W5U1-F1
#
_entry.id   AF-U5W5U1-F1
#
_cell.length_a   1.000
_cell.length_b   1.000
_cell.length_c   1.000
_cell.angle_alpha   90.00
_cell.angle_beta   90.00
_cell.angle_gamma   90.00
#
_symmetry.space_group_name_H-M   'P 1'
#
loop_
_entity.id
_entity.type
_entity.pdbx_description
1 polymer ?
#
loop_
_entity_poly.entity_id
_entity_poly.type
_entity_poly.pdbx_seq_one_letter_code
_entity_poly.pdbx_strand_id
1 'polypeptide(L)'
;MFGLTAVTVLLVGLGGAAPVFAEAAPDYTITVEPGARGPEINEAMYGVFFEDINFGADGGLYPELVRNRSFEFLPADNAAYTGLTAWTPSSVGGGAGEASTVNDDARLNERNRTYLKLDLDNPAGGRFGVTNDGWNTGFAVERGKTYDFSVWARSDAAGGTPISVVAADAGGEAWAKPSALTARGDRWTRYSVPVKATRTTDRGRLAVLAGGTGTLRLDMVSLLPRDTYRGHGLRRDLAEKVAALEPGFVRFPGGCLVNTGSHEAYDAASDFPRARSYQWKDTVGPVETRATNTNFWGYNQSYGLGYYEYFQFSEDLGAMPLPVVPALVTGCGQNRATDDPELLQRHIQDTLDLIEFANGPVTSTWGKLRRDMGHPRPFGLTHVAVGNEENLPDAYFANFLKFREAIAAKYPGITVVSNSGPDDQGATFDSLWAKNRAAGVAMVDEHYYNSPAWFLGNNKRYDTYDRSGPKVFLGEYASLDNKLVNSLAEASYMTGLERNADVVRMASYAPLFANVDHVQWRPDLIWFDNDESWGSTSYQVQKLFMTNVGDRVVPSRATGRVIQPKPITGAVGLSTWATAAAYDDVRVTSPGGAVLFSDDFSDGAGQWTPVEPRGAWSVVDGAYRQIDTAALDTLVKAGNITATDYDLTLKATKQSGAEGFLVAFGVQDSGELYWWNLGGWNNTQHAIQKGAGGSKEIVLAKPGSITAGQTYNIKIEVRGTTVRLFLDGAEWGSFTDDQVTEPFAQVITHDDRTGELIVKVVNAQDTPAVTTVDLAGRKVASRGRMTVITGDPQEQNTRTAEPIQPVTTTVTGLGSTFTRTFAPNSVTFLRLETK
;
A
#
# COMPACT_ATOMS: atom_id res chain seq x y z
N MET A 1 -69.83 54.50 -3.20
CA MET A 1 -70.10 54.31 -4.64
C MET A 1 -69.75 52.86 -4.96
N PHE A 2 -70.74 52.12 -5.46
CA PHE A 2 -70.79 50.73 -6.00
C PHE A 2 -69.47 49.93 -6.14
N GLY A 3 -69.40 48.62 -5.86
CA GLY A 3 -70.47 47.65 -5.68
C GLY A 3 -69.95 46.22 -5.40
N LEU A 4 -70.90 45.36 -5.02
CA LEU A 4 -70.80 43.93 -4.72
C LEU A 4 -70.29 43.08 -5.90
N THR A 5 -69.64 41.96 -5.59
CA THR A 5 -70.05 40.66 -6.15
C THR A 5 -69.63 39.53 -5.20
N ALA A 6 -70.63 38.77 -4.73
CA ALA A 6 -70.46 37.54 -3.98
C ALA A 6 -70.48 36.36 -4.96
N VAL A 7 -69.56 35.41 -4.79
CA VAL A 7 -69.63 34.10 -5.45
C VAL A 7 -69.47 33.03 -4.37
N THR A 8 -70.56 32.32 -4.13
CA THR A 8 -70.65 31.10 -3.33
C THR A 8 -70.00 29.96 -4.10
N VAL A 9 -68.98 29.29 -3.53
CA VAL A 9 -68.44 28.03 -4.07
C VAL A 9 -68.79 26.89 -3.14
N LEU A 10 -69.51 25.92 -3.70
CA LEU A 10 -69.89 24.63 -3.14
C LEU A 10 -68.66 23.83 -2.69
N LEU A 11 -68.63 23.38 -1.43
CA LEU A 11 -67.72 22.32 -0.99
C LEU A 11 -68.21 20.98 -1.54
N VAL A 12 -67.50 20.43 -2.54
CA VAL A 12 -67.58 19.02 -2.91
C VAL A 12 -66.53 18.26 -2.09
N GLY A 13 -66.98 17.43 -1.15
CA GLY A 13 -66.11 16.52 -0.42
C GLY A 13 -65.63 15.38 -1.32
N LEU A 14 -64.40 15.50 -1.82
CA LEU A 14 -63.66 14.37 -2.40
C LEU A 14 -62.80 13.78 -1.28
N GLY A 15 -63.24 12.65 -0.75
CA GLY A 15 -62.40 11.77 0.08
C GLY A 15 -61.28 11.18 -0.77
N GLY A 16 -60.16 11.89 -0.88
CA GLY A 16 -58.93 11.36 -1.43
C GLY A 16 -58.30 10.40 -0.43
N ALA A 17 -58.39 9.10 -0.69
CA ALA A 17 -57.49 8.13 -0.07
C ALA A 17 -56.05 8.57 -0.36
N ALA A 18 -55.23 8.66 0.68
CA ALA A 18 -53.79 8.87 0.52
C ALA A 18 -53.25 7.80 -0.45
N PRO A 19 -52.36 8.16 -1.39
CA PRO A 19 -51.73 7.16 -2.22
C PRO A 19 -50.99 6.19 -1.31
N VAL A 20 -51.50 4.97 -1.23
CA VAL A 20 -50.75 3.83 -0.70
C VAL A 20 -49.59 3.66 -1.68
N PHE A 21 -48.41 4.19 -1.33
CA PHE A 21 -47.19 3.77 -1.99
C PHE A 21 -47.11 2.27 -1.79
N ALA A 22 -47.37 1.50 -2.85
CA ALA A 22 -47.12 0.07 -2.84
C ALA A 22 -45.66 -0.11 -2.46
N GLU A 23 -45.41 -0.76 -1.32
CA GLU A 23 -44.07 -1.11 -0.89
C GLU A 23 -43.47 -1.97 -2.01
N ALA A 24 -42.38 -1.48 -2.62
CA ALA A 24 -41.74 -2.19 -3.72
C ALA A 24 -41.42 -3.62 -3.25
N ALA A 25 -41.77 -4.63 -4.05
CA ALA A 25 -41.47 -6.01 -3.72
C ALA A 25 -39.95 -6.17 -3.53
N PRO A 26 -39.50 -6.90 -2.49
CA PRO A 26 -38.08 -7.07 -2.24
C PRO A 26 -37.39 -7.79 -3.41
N ASP A 27 -36.36 -7.16 -3.97
CA ASP A 27 -35.50 -7.73 -5.01
C ASP A 27 -34.42 -8.66 -4.41
N TYR A 28 -34.17 -8.54 -3.10
CA TYR A 28 -33.14 -9.25 -2.37
C TYR A 28 -33.67 -9.84 -1.06
N THR A 29 -33.05 -10.91 -0.59
CA THR A 29 -33.26 -11.40 0.78
C THR A 29 -31.92 -11.65 1.47
N ILE A 30 -31.87 -11.41 2.78
CA ILE A 30 -30.79 -11.84 3.67
C ILE A 30 -31.44 -12.73 4.72
N THR A 31 -31.06 -14.00 4.77
CA THR A 31 -31.65 -14.98 5.69
C THR A 31 -30.56 -15.57 6.57
N VAL A 32 -30.71 -15.45 7.89
CA VAL A 32 -29.87 -16.14 8.88
C VAL A 32 -30.20 -17.63 8.85
N GLU A 33 -29.20 -18.50 8.89
CA GLU A 33 -29.38 -19.93 8.97
C GLU A 33 -29.76 -20.34 10.43
N PRO A 34 -30.96 -20.89 10.67
CA PRO A 34 -31.39 -21.24 12.02
C PRO A 34 -30.48 -22.30 12.66
N GLY A 35 -30.03 -22.06 13.89
CA GLY A 35 -29.24 -23.01 14.68
C GLY A 35 -27.77 -23.17 14.24
N ALA A 36 -27.36 -22.56 13.12
CA ALA A 36 -25.99 -22.59 12.66
C ALA A 36 -25.08 -21.70 13.55
N ARG A 37 -23.87 -22.18 13.83
CA ARG A 37 -22.82 -21.43 14.53
C ARG A 37 -21.67 -21.21 13.57
N GLY A 38 -21.40 -19.95 13.23
CA GLY A 38 -20.29 -19.59 12.36
C GLY A 38 -18.96 -19.52 13.11
N PRO A 39 -17.86 -19.32 12.37
CA PRO A 39 -16.52 -19.24 12.95
C PRO A 39 -16.36 -18.04 13.90
N GLU A 40 -15.46 -18.22 14.87
CA GLU A 40 -14.95 -17.12 15.71
C GLU A 40 -14.07 -16.20 14.87
N ILE A 41 -14.29 -14.91 15.02
CA ILE A 41 -13.48 -13.89 14.37
C ILE A 41 -12.31 -13.55 15.28
N ASN A 42 -11.10 -13.59 14.73
CA ASN A 42 -9.90 -13.26 15.48
C ASN A 42 -9.91 -11.78 15.86
N GLU A 43 -9.49 -11.43 17.08
CA GLU A 43 -9.26 -10.02 17.46
C GLU A 43 -8.23 -9.35 16.53
N ALA A 44 -7.29 -10.14 16.00
CA ALA A 44 -6.31 -9.70 15.00
C ALA A 44 -6.85 -9.74 13.54
N MET A 45 -8.15 -9.92 13.31
CA MET A 45 -8.71 -10.07 11.95
C MET A 45 -8.30 -8.93 11.03
N TYR A 46 -8.27 -7.70 11.54
CA TYR A 46 -7.84 -6.54 10.79
C TYR A 46 -6.72 -5.80 11.50
N GLY A 47 -5.71 -5.41 10.75
CA GLY A 47 -4.58 -4.64 11.26
C GLY A 47 -4.04 -3.70 10.20
N VAL A 48 -2.85 -3.16 10.45
CA VAL A 48 -2.17 -2.26 9.52
C VAL A 48 -0.84 -2.83 9.07
N PHE A 49 -0.54 -2.61 7.80
CA PHE A 49 0.76 -2.84 7.20
C PHE A 49 1.56 -1.54 7.20
N PHE A 50 2.82 -1.60 7.64
CA PHE A 50 3.72 -0.45 7.58
C PHE A 50 5.04 -0.83 6.93
N GLU A 51 5.35 -0.13 5.85
CA GLU A 51 6.71 0.03 5.33
C GLU A 51 7.01 1.52 5.08
N ASP A 52 8.30 1.87 5.06
CA ASP A 52 8.73 3.21 4.70
C ASP A 52 8.70 3.37 3.17
N ILE A 53 7.51 3.66 2.65
CA ILE A 53 7.19 4.05 1.27
C ILE A 53 6.47 5.40 1.30
N ASN A 54 6.55 6.20 0.24
CA ASN A 54 5.84 7.48 0.11
C ASN A 54 6.15 8.48 1.26
N PHE A 55 7.39 8.44 1.79
CA PHE A 55 7.80 9.14 3.02
C PHE A 55 6.97 8.76 4.26
N GLY A 56 6.48 7.53 4.33
CA GLY A 56 5.66 7.02 5.43
C GLY A 56 6.37 7.00 6.79
N ALA A 57 7.70 6.78 6.83
CA ALA A 57 8.49 6.91 8.06
C ALA A 57 9.22 8.26 8.12
N ASP A 58 10.33 8.39 7.40
CA ASP A 58 11.13 9.62 7.35
C ASP A 58 10.38 10.72 6.55
N GLY A 59 10.05 11.82 7.22
CA GLY A 59 9.16 12.86 6.68
C GLY A 59 7.67 12.61 6.94
N GLY A 60 7.33 11.45 7.55
CA GLY A 60 5.97 11.03 7.88
C GLY A 60 5.80 10.71 9.36
N LEU A 61 5.60 9.43 9.69
CA LEU A 61 5.31 8.98 11.06
C LEU A 61 6.47 9.30 12.04
N TYR A 62 7.71 9.32 11.56
CA TYR A 62 8.86 9.79 12.33
C TYR A 62 8.90 11.33 12.36
N PRO A 63 8.80 11.97 13.54
CA PRO A 63 8.55 13.41 13.63
C PRO A 63 9.82 14.27 13.55
N GLU A 64 10.93 13.74 13.04
CA GLU A 64 12.14 14.52 12.80
C GLU A 64 11.89 15.59 11.72
N LEU A 65 11.99 16.85 12.09
CA LEU A 65 11.72 17.95 11.17
C LEU A 65 12.94 18.30 10.29
N VAL A 66 14.15 17.87 10.68
CA VAL A 66 15.38 18.10 9.92
C VAL A 66 15.62 16.96 8.94
N ARG A 67 15.48 17.25 7.65
CA ARG A 67 15.84 16.30 6.59
C ARG A 67 17.36 16.18 6.45
N ASN A 68 17.87 14.97 6.22
CA ASN A 68 19.30 14.72 6.11
C ASN A 68 20.09 15.22 7.34
N ARG A 69 19.58 14.90 8.55
CA ARG A 69 20.12 15.41 9.82
C ARG A 69 21.59 15.09 10.10
N SER A 70 22.12 14.03 9.49
CA SER A 70 23.48 13.53 9.70
C SER A 70 24.36 13.65 8.46
N PHE A 71 23.93 14.40 7.44
CA PHE A 71 24.70 14.59 6.21
C PHE A 71 25.03 13.27 5.46
N GLU A 72 24.23 12.23 5.71
CA GLU A 72 24.39 10.86 5.19
C GLU A 72 23.62 10.61 3.89
N PHE A 73 23.00 11.63 3.30
CA PHE A 73 22.39 11.50 1.98
C PHE A 73 23.49 11.41 0.94
N LEU A 74 23.62 10.27 0.26
CA LEU A 74 24.72 10.03 -0.68
C LEU A 74 24.19 9.60 -2.05
N PRO A 75 24.99 9.75 -3.13
CA PRO A 75 24.63 9.28 -4.47
C PRO A 75 24.25 7.80 -4.53
N ALA A 76 24.73 6.99 -3.56
CA ALA A 76 24.37 5.59 -3.41
C ALA A 76 22.89 5.38 -3.05
N ASP A 77 22.25 6.33 -2.36
CA ASP A 77 20.83 6.25 -2.00
C ASP A 77 19.94 6.81 -3.11
N ASN A 78 20.39 7.87 -3.77
CA ASN A 78 19.75 8.47 -4.92
C ASN A 78 20.80 9.28 -5.69
N ALA A 79 20.88 9.13 -7.01
CA ALA A 79 21.93 9.76 -7.82
C ALA A 79 21.99 11.30 -7.70
N ALA A 80 20.88 11.96 -7.33
CA ALA A 80 20.83 13.40 -7.12
C ALA A 80 21.26 13.85 -5.71
N TYR A 81 21.50 12.91 -4.79
CA TYR A 81 21.83 13.23 -3.41
C TYR A 81 23.32 13.54 -3.22
N THR A 82 23.57 14.46 -2.30
CA THR A 82 24.90 14.79 -1.78
C THR A 82 24.77 14.94 -0.27
N GLY A 83 25.89 14.94 0.46
CA GLY A 83 25.83 15.15 1.91
C GLY A 83 25.16 16.48 2.32
N LEU A 84 25.09 17.45 1.41
CA LEU A 84 24.38 18.73 1.59
C LEU A 84 22.95 18.73 1.02
N THR A 85 22.37 17.60 0.61
CA THR A 85 20.96 17.55 0.20
C THR A 85 20.07 18.06 1.34
N ALA A 86 19.15 18.97 1.00
CA ALA A 86 18.32 19.75 1.94
C ALA A 86 19.07 20.77 2.81
N TRP A 87 20.36 21.00 2.59
CA TRP A 87 21.18 21.99 3.30
C TRP A 87 21.78 23.02 2.34
N THR A 88 21.51 24.29 2.58
CA THR A 88 22.07 25.39 1.80
C THR A 88 23.00 26.23 2.66
N PRO A 89 24.26 26.49 2.23
CA PRO A 89 25.15 27.43 2.93
C PRO A 89 24.51 28.82 3.07
N SER A 90 24.64 29.41 4.25
CA SER A 90 24.00 30.70 4.57
C SER A 90 24.89 31.57 5.44
N SER A 91 24.77 32.89 5.27
CA SER A 91 25.56 33.87 6.01
C SER A 91 24.75 35.11 6.39
N VAL A 92 25.15 35.73 7.50
CA VAL A 92 24.59 37.00 7.99
C VAL A 92 25.70 37.91 8.48
N GLY A 93 25.48 39.23 8.42
CA GLY A 93 26.43 40.22 8.95
C GLY A 93 27.80 40.20 8.27
N GLY A 94 27.87 39.79 6.99
CA GLY A 94 29.13 39.63 6.27
C GLY A 94 29.92 38.38 6.64
N GLY A 95 29.29 37.38 7.28
CA GLY A 95 29.93 36.10 7.59
C GLY A 95 30.48 35.41 6.34
N ALA A 96 31.63 34.75 6.50
CA ALA A 96 32.37 34.10 5.44
C ALA A 96 32.91 32.75 5.93
N GLY A 97 32.95 31.79 5.02
CA GLY A 97 33.44 30.45 5.27
C GLY A 97 33.09 29.48 4.14
N GLU A 98 33.43 28.22 4.34
CA GLU A 98 33.10 27.11 3.44
C GLU A 98 32.36 26.02 4.20
N ALA A 99 31.34 25.44 3.57
CA ALA A 99 30.59 24.31 4.09
C ALA A 99 30.82 23.10 3.18
N SER A 100 31.36 22.02 3.75
CA SER A 100 31.63 20.77 3.04
C SER A 100 31.27 19.56 3.90
N THR A 101 30.94 18.44 3.26
CA THR A 101 30.71 17.17 3.96
C THR A 101 31.95 16.30 3.87
N VAL A 102 32.30 15.65 4.97
CA VAL A 102 33.57 14.92 5.13
C VAL A 102 33.31 13.53 5.72
N ASN A 103 34.02 12.54 5.21
CA ASN A 103 34.09 11.19 5.75
C ASN A 103 35.57 10.83 5.99
N ASP A 104 36.03 11.05 7.21
CA ASP A 104 37.41 10.82 7.66
C ASP A 104 37.42 10.34 9.12
N ASP A 105 38.59 10.14 9.71
CA ASP A 105 38.74 9.62 11.09
C ASP A 105 38.26 10.58 12.19
N ALA A 106 37.81 11.79 11.83
CA ALA A 106 37.14 12.68 12.76
C ALA A 106 35.63 12.47 12.84
N ARG A 107 35.06 11.51 12.08
CA ARG A 107 33.63 11.11 12.11
C ARG A 107 33.13 10.79 13.51
N LEU A 108 31.81 10.90 13.73
CA LEU A 108 31.21 10.66 15.05
C LEU A 108 31.37 9.20 15.48
N ASN A 109 31.21 8.25 14.54
CA ASN A 109 31.50 6.83 14.72
C ASN A 109 31.55 6.11 13.35
N GLU A 110 31.86 4.81 13.32
CA GLU A 110 31.92 4.04 12.05
C GLU A 110 30.58 3.82 11.38
N ARG A 111 29.48 3.96 12.12
CA ARG A 111 28.12 3.74 11.62
C ARG A 111 27.44 5.03 11.15
N ASN A 112 28.00 6.18 11.53
CA ASN A 112 27.67 7.53 11.05
C ASN A 112 28.96 8.19 10.53
N ARG A 113 29.20 7.99 9.24
CA ARG A 113 30.50 8.19 8.59
C ARG A 113 30.69 9.60 8.03
N THR A 114 29.62 10.30 7.72
CA THR A 114 29.65 11.63 7.13
C THR A 114 29.29 12.69 8.16
N TYR A 115 29.97 13.83 8.15
CA TYR A 115 29.61 14.99 8.96
C TYR A 115 29.82 16.29 8.19
N LEU A 116 29.22 17.39 8.67
CA LEU A 116 29.41 18.73 8.11
C LEU A 116 30.64 19.40 8.72
N LYS A 117 31.54 19.88 7.88
CA LYS A 117 32.67 20.73 8.24
C LYS A 117 32.40 22.15 7.78
N LEU A 118 32.56 23.10 8.70
CA LEU A 118 32.52 24.53 8.45
C LEU A 118 33.90 25.12 8.70
N ASP A 119 34.55 25.62 7.65
CA ASP A 119 35.78 26.40 7.76
C ASP A 119 35.40 27.88 7.83
N LEU A 120 35.58 28.49 9.00
CA LEU A 120 35.07 29.80 9.33
C LEU A 120 36.18 30.85 9.19
N ASP A 121 35.86 31.94 8.48
CA ASP A 121 36.69 33.14 8.36
C ASP A 121 35.83 34.40 8.57
N ASN A 122 35.01 34.38 9.63
CA ASN A 122 34.05 35.46 9.84
C ASN A 122 34.72 36.74 10.35
N PRO A 123 34.33 37.92 9.82
CA PRO A 123 34.61 39.18 10.50
C PRO A 123 33.86 39.26 11.84
N ALA A 124 34.25 40.21 12.69
CA ALA A 124 33.59 40.44 13.97
C ALA A 124 32.08 40.71 13.77
N GLY A 125 31.24 39.89 14.41
CA GLY A 125 29.77 39.97 14.29
C GLY A 125 29.17 39.20 13.10
N GLY A 126 29.98 38.78 12.12
CA GLY A 126 29.57 37.92 11.02
C GLY A 126 29.31 36.49 11.47
N ARG A 127 28.39 35.80 10.80
CA ARG A 127 28.12 34.36 11.02
C ARG A 127 27.91 33.64 9.70
N PHE A 128 28.46 32.43 9.60
CA PHE A 128 28.36 31.54 8.44
C PHE A 128 27.95 30.14 8.89
N GLY A 129 27.17 29.43 8.09
CA GLY A 129 26.78 28.06 8.36
C GLY A 129 25.85 27.52 7.30
N VAL A 130 24.82 26.78 7.71
CA VAL A 130 23.86 26.14 6.79
C VAL A 130 22.42 26.32 7.26
N THR A 131 21.49 26.30 6.31
CA THR A 131 20.04 26.29 6.52
C THR A 131 19.45 24.99 5.99
N ASN A 132 18.67 24.29 6.82
CA ASN A 132 17.92 23.11 6.40
C ASN A 132 16.58 23.51 5.78
N ASP A 133 16.25 22.91 4.64
CA ASP A 133 15.01 23.15 3.91
C ASP A 133 13.79 22.41 4.47
N GLY A 134 13.99 21.42 5.34
CA GLY A 134 12.94 20.54 5.82
C GLY A 134 12.51 19.51 4.77
N TRP A 135 11.25 19.08 4.86
CA TRP A 135 10.65 18.09 3.99
C TRP A 135 9.75 18.79 2.95
N ASN A 136 9.90 18.46 1.67
CA ASN A 136 9.12 19.08 0.58
C ASN A 136 9.23 20.63 0.59
N THR A 137 8.17 21.32 1.04
CA THR A 137 8.10 22.78 1.13
C THR A 137 8.59 23.34 2.48
N GLY A 138 8.88 22.50 3.48
CA GLY A 138 9.34 22.90 4.81
C GLY A 138 9.02 21.92 5.92
N PHE A 139 8.79 22.43 7.13
CA PHE A 139 8.20 21.65 8.20
C PHE A 139 7.21 22.50 8.99
N ALA A 140 6.22 21.83 9.57
CA ALA A 140 5.18 22.48 10.36
C ALA A 140 5.66 22.80 11.78
N VAL A 141 5.37 24.02 12.22
CA VAL A 141 5.45 24.44 13.60
C VAL A 141 4.18 25.16 14.02
N GLU A 142 3.79 25.02 15.27
CA GLU A 142 2.58 25.61 15.84
C GLU A 142 2.90 26.61 16.94
N ARG A 143 2.25 27.77 16.90
CA ARG A 143 2.40 28.81 17.93
C ARG A 143 2.24 28.25 19.34
N GLY A 144 3.21 28.50 20.19
CA GLY A 144 3.19 28.13 21.60
C GLY A 144 3.73 26.74 21.90
N LYS A 145 3.85 25.86 20.90
CA LYS A 145 4.51 24.54 21.05
C LYS A 145 6.02 24.70 21.18
N THR A 146 6.65 23.68 21.75
CA THR A 146 8.09 23.61 21.98
C THR A 146 8.68 22.44 21.23
N TYR A 147 9.83 22.68 20.60
CA TYR A 147 10.60 21.74 19.81
C TYR A 147 11.98 21.62 20.43
N ASP A 148 12.51 20.42 20.57
CA ASP A 148 13.82 20.18 21.13
C ASP A 148 14.86 20.13 20.01
N PHE A 149 15.66 21.20 19.91
CA PHE A 149 16.82 21.22 19.04
C PHE A 149 17.97 20.44 19.69
N SER A 150 18.68 19.64 18.90
CA SER A 150 20.01 19.15 19.30
C SER A 150 20.97 19.05 18.13
N VAL A 151 22.27 19.10 18.44
CA VAL A 151 23.36 18.93 17.47
C VAL A 151 24.57 18.32 18.18
N TRP A 152 25.26 17.40 17.51
CA TRP A 152 26.60 16.99 17.92
C TRP A 152 27.60 17.95 17.28
N ALA A 153 28.49 18.53 18.09
CA ALA A 153 29.46 19.50 17.61
C ALA A 153 30.83 19.32 18.26
N ARG A 154 31.88 19.65 17.52
CA ARG A 154 33.27 19.81 18.00
C ARG A 154 33.95 20.97 17.27
N SER A 155 34.84 21.66 17.97
CA SER A 155 35.48 22.90 17.49
C SER A 155 36.98 22.89 17.85
N ASP A 156 37.82 23.30 16.91
CA ASP A 156 39.25 23.50 17.13
C ASP A 156 39.59 24.88 17.72
N ALA A 157 38.62 25.81 17.76
CA ALA A 157 38.82 27.14 18.30
C ALA A 157 39.01 27.07 19.82
N ALA A 158 40.15 27.57 20.32
CA ALA A 158 40.51 27.49 21.73
C ALA A 158 39.47 28.15 22.68
N GLY A 159 38.79 29.21 22.22
CA GLY A 159 37.70 29.87 22.97
C GLY A 159 36.32 29.20 22.84
N GLY A 160 36.22 28.19 21.97
CA GLY A 160 34.97 27.63 21.47
C GLY A 160 34.36 28.47 20.34
N THR A 161 33.48 27.84 19.56
CA THR A 161 32.76 28.47 18.46
C THR A 161 31.33 28.82 18.89
N PRO A 162 30.93 30.11 18.89
CA PRO A 162 29.54 30.49 19.11
C PRO A 162 28.64 30.00 17.97
N ILE A 163 27.56 29.30 18.31
CA ILE A 163 26.55 28.79 17.37
C ILE A 163 25.22 29.51 17.63
N SER A 164 24.54 29.88 16.56
CA SER A 164 23.21 30.50 16.56
C SER A 164 22.25 29.60 15.79
N VAL A 165 21.21 29.14 16.48
CA VAL A 165 20.10 28.41 15.87
C VAL A 165 19.03 29.43 15.50
N VAL A 166 18.79 29.61 14.21
CA VAL A 166 17.83 30.58 13.67
C VAL A 166 16.66 29.85 13.05
N ALA A 167 15.46 30.24 13.44
CA ALA A 167 14.20 29.60 13.12
C ALA A 167 13.34 30.58 12.32
N ALA A 168 13.31 30.43 10.99
CA ALA A 168 12.56 31.28 10.08
C ALA A 168 11.79 30.45 9.06
N ASP A 169 10.82 31.01 8.34
CA ASP A 169 10.22 30.33 7.19
C ASP A 169 11.00 30.62 5.90
N ALA A 170 10.57 30.00 4.80
CA ALA A 170 11.13 30.24 3.47
C ALA A 170 11.06 31.72 3.01
N GLY A 171 10.18 32.55 3.59
CA GLY A 171 10.12 34.00 3.34
C GLY A 171 11.05 34.84 4.22
N GLY A 172 11.76 34.21 5.15
CA GLY A 172 12.67 34.86 6.10
C GLY A 172 11.99 35.40 7.35
N GLU A 173 10.69 35.18 7.55
CA GLU A 173 10.00 35.60 8.78
C GLU A 173 10.40 34.67 9.93
N ALA A 174 10.81 35.20 11.08
CA ALA A 174 11.18 34.36 12.22
C ALA A 174 9.95 33.66 12.83
N TRP A 175 10.02 32.33 13.05
CA TRP A 175 8.97 31.60 13.78
C TRP A 175 9.33 31.26 15.22
N ALA A 176 10.59 31.48 15.64
CA ALA A 176 11.01 31.45 17.04
C ALA A 176 12.15 32.43 17.29
N LYS A 177 12.43 32.69 18.57
CA LYS A 177 13.61 33.49 18.96
C LYS A 177 14.88 32.68 18.68
N PRO A 178 15.95 33.31 18.15
CA PRO A 178 17.22 32.64 17.97
C PRO A 178 17.77 32.09 19.30
N SER A 179 18.35 30.89 19.26
CA SER A 179 19.03 30.29 20.40
C SER A 179 20.54 30.36 20.21
N ALA A 180 21.28 30.57 21.30
CA ALA A 180 22.73 30.66 21.29
C ALA A 180 23.36 29.47 22.04
N LEU A 181 24.37 28.87 21.43
CA LEU A 181 25.15 27.76 21.97
C LEU A 181 26.65 28.09 21.80
N THR A 182 27.53 27.33 22.44
CA THR A 182 28.97 27.43 22.18
C THR A 182 29.55 26.02 22.14
N ALA A 183 30.03 25.60 20.96
CA ALA A 183 30.76 24.35 20.81
C ALA A 183 32.16 24.52 21.41
N ARG A 184 32.53 23.65 22.34
CA ARG A 184 33.80 23.73 23.08
C ARG A 184 34.62 22.47 22.89
N GLY A 185 35.88 22.65 22.52
CA GLY A 185 36.86 21.59 22.42
C GLY A 185 36.64 20.69 21.21
N ASP A 186 37.71 19.98 20.87
CA ASP A 186 37.76 19.17 19.66
C ASP A 186 37.37 17.71 19.95
N ARG A 187 36.23 17.54 20.63
CA ARG A 187 35.61 16.24 20.90
C ARG A 187 34.11 16.35 20.67
N TRP A 188 33.53 15.36 20.00
CA TRP A 188 32.09 15.33 19.75
C TRP A 188 31.31 15.41 21.06
N THR A 189 30.51 16.46 21.17
CA THR A 189 29.66 16.73 22.32
C THR A 189 28.27 17.07 21.82
N ARG A 190 27.24 16.48 22.44
CA ARG A 190 25.84 16.83 22.14
C ARG A 190 25.45 18.12 22.86
N TYR A 191 24.89 19.06 22.11
CA TYR A 191 24.29 20.29 22.62
C TYR A 191 22.79 20.26 22.35
N SER A 192 21.97 20.82 23.25
CA SER A 192 20.52 20.87 23.08
C SER A 192 19.93 22.14 23.70
N VAL A 193 18.87 22.66 23.08
CA VAL A 193 18.10 23.81 23.57
C VAL A 193 16.65 23.71 23.11
N PRO A 194 15.66 24.03 23.97
CA PRO A 194 14.28 24.13 23.54
C PRO A 194 14.05 25.36 22.66
N VAL A 195 13.33 25.18 21.56
CA VAL A 195 12.88 26.23 20.66
C VAL A 195 11.36 26.35 20.79
N LYS A 196 10.88 27.50 21.29
CA LYS A 196 9.45 27.77 21.43
C LYS A 196 8.94 28.59 20.25
N ALA A 197 7.98 28.04 19.51
CA ALA A 197 7.39 28.71 18.36
C ALA A 197 6.52 29.91 18.80
N THR A 198 6.73 31.05 18.14
CA THR A 198 5.98 32.31 18.38
C THR A 198 4.89 32.55 17.35
N ARG A 199 4.84 31.75 16.27
CA ARG A 199 3.78 31.72 15.26
C ARG A 199 3.64 30.30 14.69
N THR A 200 2.56 30.09 13.92
CA THR A 200 2.31 28.85 13.18
C THR A 200 2.79 29.02 11.73
N THR A 201 3.45 28.02 11.17
CA THR A 201 3.81 27.94 9.73
C THR A 201 4.08 26.49 9.35
N ASP A 202 3.72 26.12 8.12
CA ASP A 202 3.98 24.86 7.42
C ASP A 202 5.29 24.88 6.59
N ARG A 203 5.91 26.06 6.45
CA ARG A 203 7.12 26.32 5.65
C ARG A 203 8.33 26.66 6.51
N GLY A 204 8.42 26.06 7.70
CA GLY A 204 9.55 26.25 8.61
C GLY A 204 10.90 25.87 7.99
N ARG A 205 11.94 26.57 8.42
CA ARG A 205 13.37 26.36 8.12
C ARG A 205 14.18 26.51 9.40
N LEU A 206 15.32 25.82 9.45
CA LEU A 206 16.24 25.85 10.58
C LEU A 206 17.66 26.13 10.10
N ALA A 207 18.25 27.24 10.51
CA ALA A 207 19.65 27.56 10.24
C ALA A 207 20.53 27.36 11.46
N VAL A 208 21.70 26.78 11.25
CA VAL A 208 22.77 26.62 12.25
C VAL A 208 23.95 27.44 11.78
N LEU A 209 24.12 28.63 12.37
CA LEU A 209 25.13 29.62 11.96
C LEU A 209 26.20 29.75 13.04
N ALA A 210 27.46 29.80 12.64
CA ALA A 210 28.60 29.92 13.53
C ALA A 210 29.34 31.25 13.34
N GLY A 211 29.82 31.82 14.44
CA GLY A 211 30.68 33.02 14.41
C GLY A 211 32.15 32.68 14.68
N GLY A 212 33.02 33.69 14.52
CA GLY A 212 34.47 33.52 14.74
C GLY A 212 35.17 32.83 13.58
N THR A 213 36.38 32.34 13.84
CA THR A 213 37.26 31.68 12.86
C THR A 213 37.64 30.27 13.31
N GLY A 214 38.20 29.46 12.40
CA GLY A 214 38.61 28.08 12.66
C GLY A 214 37.64 27.05 12.08
N THR A 215 37.78 25.78 12.46
CA THR A 215 36.92 24.70 11.96
C THR A 215 35.90 24.26 13.01
N LEU A 216 34.62 24.36 12.65
CA LEU A 216 33.51 23.76 13.38
C LEU A 216 33.02 22.52 12.63
N ARG A 217 32.80 21.42 13.35
CA ARG A 217 32.20 20.20 12.80
C ARG A 217 30.85 19.95 13.46
N LEU A 218 29.86 19.59 12.65
CA LEU A 218 28.48 19.38 13.05
C LEU A 218 27.97 18.05 12.50
N ASP A 219 27.17 17.36 13.30
CA ASP A 219 26.53 16.11 12.93
C ASP A 219 25.22 15.95 13.73
N MET A 220 24.31 15.10 13.26
CA MET A 220 23.06 14.74 13.94
C MET A 220 22.27 15.99 14.40
N VAL A 221 22.06 16.95 13.48
CA VAL A 221 21.24 18.14 13.72
C VAL A 221 19.77 17.75 13.72
N SER A 222 19.10 17.86 14.86
CA SER A 222 17.73 17.36 15.04
C SER A 222 16.83 18.45 15.59
N LEU A 223 15.56 18.44 15.18
CA LEU A 223 14.49 19.25 15.74
C LEU A 223 13.24 18.39 15.89
N LEU A 224 12.97 17.91 17.10
CA LEU A 224 11.82 17.07 17.39
C LEU A 224 10.73 17.86 18.14
N PRO A 225 9.45 17.71 17.80
CA PRO A 225 8.38 18.26 18.62
C PRO A 225 8.33 17.56 19.98
N ARG A 226 8.06 18.31 21.06
CA ARG A 226 7.71 17.69 22.36
C ARG A 226 6.32 17.08 22.36
N ASP A 227 5.45 17.64 21.53
CA ASP A 227 4.08 17.18 21.36
C ASP A 227 4.04 16.02 20.36
N THR A 228 4.22 14.80 20.88
CA THR A 228 4.21 13.56 20.10
C THR A 228 3.08 12.64 20.57
N TYR A 229 2.71 11.67 19.74
CA TYR A 229 1.74 10.67 20.13
C TYR A 229 2.18 9.97 21.42
N ARG A 230 1.33 10.05 22.45
CA ARG A 230 1.58 9.54 23.82
C ARG A 230 2.91 9.96 24.48
N GLY A 231 3.59 10.96 23.92
CA GLY A 231 4.77 11.59 24.51
C GLY A 231 6.11 10.89 24.25
N HIS A 232 6.21 9.95 23.31
CA HIS A 232 7.45 9.17 23.08
C HIS A 232 7.86 9.00 21.60
N GLY A 233 7.50 9.94 20.73
CA GLY A 233 8.31 10.18 19.52
C GLY A 233 7.69 9.83 18.16
N LEU A 234 6.37 9.68 18.05
CA LEU A 234 5.69 9.59 16.74
C LEU A 234 4.89 10.86 16.42
N ARG A 235 4.78 11.17 15.13
CA ARG A 235 3.95 12.27 14.61
C ARG A 235 2.47 12.02 14.98
N ARG A 236 1.89 12.98 15.70
CA ARG A 236 0.62 12.80 16.42
C ARG A 236 -0.56 12.50 15.51
N ASP A 237 -0.81 13.31 14.49
CA ASP A 237 -1.98 13.21 13.62
C ASP A 237 -2.02 11.88 12.85
N LEU A 238 -0.88 11.43 12.33
CA LEU A 238 -0.76 10.12 11.66
C LEU A 238 -1.00 8.96 12.62
N ALA A 239 -0.37 8.98 13.80
CA ALA A 239 -0.54 7.93 14.80
C ALA A 239 -1.98 7.89 15.34
N GLU A 240 -2.64 9.04 15.52
CA GLU A 240 -4.04 9.12 15.95
C GLU A 240 -5.01 8.59 14.89
N LYS A 241 -4.75 8.79 13.59
CA LYS A 241 -5.55 8.15 12.53
C LYS A 241 -5.41 6.63 12.51
N VAL A 242 -4.19 6.11 12.69
CA VAL A 242 -3.99 4.66 12.81
C VAL A 242 -4.68 4.13 14.07
N ALA A 243 -4.56 4.82 15.21
CA ALA A 243 -5.25 4.43 16.43
C ALA A 243 -6.78 4.40 16.27
N ALA A 244 -7.34 5.32 15.49
CA ALA A 244 -8.77 5.37 15.21
C ALA A 244 -9.27 4.22 14.34
N LEU A 245 -8.39 3.43 13.71
CA LEU A 245 -8.74 2.18 13.04
C LEU A 245 -8.96 1.03 14.04
N GLU A 246 -8.44 1.13 15.27
CA GLU A 246 -8.41 0.04 16.26
C GLU A 246 -7.78 -1.26 15.70
N PRO A 247 -6.54 -1.21 15.17
CA PRO A 247 -5.92 -2.37 14.55
C PRO A 247 -5.59 -3.46 15.57
N GLY A 248 -5.87 -4.72 15.24
CA GLY A 248 -5.51 -5.88 16.06
C GLY A 248 -4.04 -6.30 15.90
N PHE A 249 -3.37 -5.88 14.84
CA PHE A 249 -1.92 -6.09 14.64
C PHE A 249 -1.26 -4.95 13.84
N VAL A 250 0.07 -4.87 13.94
CA VAL A 250 0.92 -4.01 13.10
C VAL A 250 1.99 -4.87 12.44
N ARG A 251 1.97 -4.99 11.11
CA ARG A 251 3.03 -5.63 10.30
C ARG A 251 4.11 -4.61 9.96
N PHE A 252 5.36 -4.88 10.29
CA PHE A 252 6.50 -3.96 10.06
C PHE A 252 7.84 -4.73 9.95
N PRO A 253 8.96 -4.13 9.53
CA PRO A 253 9.07 -2.88 8.79
C PRO A 253 8.60 -3.04 7.34
N GLY A 254 8.08 -4.21 6.99
CA GLY A 254 7.16 -4.44 5.88
C GLY A 254 7.74 -4.28 4.48
N GLY A 255 7.15 -5.06 3.57
CA GLY A 255 7.29 -4.95 2.13
C GLY A 255 8.71 -5.15 1.62
N CYS A 256 9.00 -4.45 0.53
CA CYS A 256 10.24 -4.60 -0.22
C CYS A 256 11.51 -4.26 0.59
N LEU A 257 11.37 -3.59 1.74
CA LEU A 257 12.51 -3.23 2.59
C LEU A 257 13.22 -4.46 3.17
N VAL A 258 12.53 -5.58 3.39
CA VAL A 258 13.13 -6.77 4.03
C VAL A 258 13.79 -7.74 3.06
N ASN A 259 13.51 -7.63 1.76
CA ASN A 259 13.92 -8.59 0.74
C ASN A 259 14.59 -7.91 -0.47
N THR A 260 15.23 -6.76 -0.32
CA THR A 260 15.97 -6.10 -1.40
C THR A 260 17.38 -5.72 -0.97
N GLY A 261 18.30 -5.62 -1.93
CA GLY A 261 19.68 -5.26 -1.67
C GLY A 261 20.51 -6.40 -1.08
N SER A 262 21.66 -6.05 -0.51
CA SER A 262 22.56 -6.97 0.17
C SER A 262 22.03 -7.41 1.55
N HIS A 263 22.32 -8.64 1.94
CA HIS A 263 22.02 -9.16 3.28
C HIS A 263 23.21 -8.99 4.25
N GLU A 264 24.31 -8.38 3.81
CA GLU A 264 25.52 -8.17 4.58
C GLU A 264 25.38 -7.15 5.72
N ALA A 265 26.26 -7.20 6.71
CA ALA A 265 26.23 -6.23 7.82
C ALA A 265 26.73 -4.84 7.38
N TYR A 266 26.33 -3.79 8.09
CA TYR A 266 26.95 -2.46 7.94
C TYR A 266 28.18 -2.35 8.81
N ASP A 267 29.30 -2.90 8.34
CA ASP A 267 30.58 -2.82 9.02
C ASP A 267 31.77 -2.84 8.04
N ALA A 268 32.97 -2.74 8.60
CA ALA A 268 34.20 -2.71 7.84
C ALA A 268 34.52 -4.03 7.11
N ALA A 269 33.99 -5.17 7.57
CA ALA A 269 34.23 -6.46 6.92
C ALA A 269 33.43 -6.58 5.61
N SER A 270 32.25 -5.96 5.56
CA SER A 270 31.38 -5.93 4.39
C SER A 270 31.46 -4.62 3.57
N ASP A 271 32.44 -3.76 3.84
CA ASP A 271 32.64 -2.45 3.20
C ASP A 271 31.41 -1.51 3.28
N PHE A 272 30.70 -1.54 4.42
CA PHE A 272 29.59 -0.63 4.74
C PHE A 272 28.54 -0.48 3.63
N PRO A 273 27.86 -1.56 3.20
CA PRO A 273 26.96 -1.50 2.06
C PRO A 273 25.73 -0.63 2.36
N ARG A 274 25.31 0.21 1.39
CA ARG A 274 24.14 1.12 1.52
C ARG A 274 22.81 0.51 1.07
N ALA A 275 22.81 -0.28 0.00
CA ALA A 275 21.61 -0.93 -0.49
C ALA A 275 21.49 -2.31 0.16
N ARG A 276 20.84 -2.39 1.32
CA ARG A 276 20.71 -3.62 2.11
C ARG A 276 19.27 -3.89 2.52
N SER A 277 18.97 -5.16 2.79
CA SER A 277 17.71 -5.55 3.44
C SER A 277 17.65 -4.96 4.85
N TYR A 278 16.47 -4.56 5.32
CA TYR A 278 16.26 -3.94 6.63
C TYR A 278 16.68 -4.89 7.77
N GLN A 279 17.70 -4.52 8.55
CA GLN A 279 18.22 -5.34 9.66
C GLN A 279 17.89 -4.70 11.00
N TRP A 280 17.11 -5.39 11.83
CA TRP A 280 16.57 -4.80 13.06
C TRP A 280 17.65 -4.28 14.02
N LYS A 281 18.81 -4.97 14.11
CA LYS A 281 19.93 -4.58 14.97
C LYS A 281 20.53 -3.23 14.58
N ASP A 282 20.38 -2.80 13.33
CA ASP A 282 20.86 -1.50 12.87
C ASP A 282 19.96 -0.35 13.32
N THR A 283 18.79 -0.67 13.90
CA THR A 283 17.69 0.27 14.14
C THR A 283 17.36 0.47 15.63
N VAL A 284 18.16 -0.12 16.51
CA VAL A 284 17.99 -0.03 17.97
C VAL A 284 19.18 0.65 18.62
N GLY A 285 19.01 1.14 19.85
CA GLY A 285 20.01 1.94 20.56
C GLY A 285 19.98 3.43 20.18
N PRO A 286 20.99 4.19 20.63
CA PRO A 286 21.09 5.63 20.36
C PRO A 286 21.11 5.91 18.86
N VAL A 287 20.35 6.91 18.45
CA VAL A 287 20.05 7.16 17.04
C VAL A 287 21.29 7.59 16.25
N GLU A 288 22.25 8.25 16.90
CA GLU A 288 23.56 8.61 16.33
C GLU A 288 24.49 7.41 16.05
N THR A 289 24.11 6.21 16.49
CA THR A 289 24.86 4.95 16.24
C THR A 289 24.15 4.01 15.25
N ARG A 290 22.97 4.41 14.76
CA ARG A 290 22.20 3.66 13.77
C ARG A 290 22.77 3.94 12.38
N ALA A 291 22.98 2.90 11.59
CA ALA A 291 23.48 3.04 10.23
C ALA A 291 22.35 3.56 9.33
N THR A 292 22.62 4.47 8.40
CA THR A 292 21.63 4.83 7.39
C THR A 292 21.67 3.85 6.22
N ASN A 293 20.56 3.72 5.49
CA ASN A 293 20.39 2.74 4.43
C ASN A 293 19.77 3.41 3.19
N THR A 294 19.98 2.83 2.02
CA THR A 294 19.21 3.15 0.83
C THR A 294 17.82 2.54 0.98
N ASN A 295 16.77 3.34 0.81
CA ASN A 295 15.41 2.88 0.73
C ASN A 295 15.13 2.38 -0.70
N PHE A 296 14.54 1.18 -0.83
CA PHE A 296 14.14 0.62 -2.13
C PHE A 296 13.29 1.57 -2.97
N TRP A 297 12.49 2.42 -2.32
CA TRP A 297 11.62 3.41 -2.94
C TRP A 297 12.34 4.70 -3.39
N GLY A 298 13.68 4.67 -3.46
CA GLY A 298 14.48 5.70 -4.15
C GLY A 298 14.90 6.89 -3.30
N TYR A 299 14.92 6.73 -1.97
CA TYR A 299 15.37 7.77 -1.02
C TYR A 299 16.27 7.19 0.09
N ASN A 300 16.69 8.03 1.04
CA ASN A 300 17.52 7.62 2.18
C ASN A 300 16.66 7.20 3.37
N GLN A 301 17.04 6.14 4.06
CA GLN A 301 16.40 5.66 5.28
C GLN A 301 17.30 5.90 6.49
N SER A 302 16.80 6.70 7.44
CA SER A 302 17.58 7.18 8.58
C SER A 302 17.68 6.20 9.74
N TYR A 303 16.77 5.21 9.76
CA TYR A 303 16.49 4.35 10.92
C TYR A 303 16.21 5.12 12.23
N GLY A 304 15.77 6.38 12.12
CA GLY A 304 15.23 7.13 13.24
C GLY A 304 13.97 6.48 13.81
N LEU A 305 13.13 5.92 12.94
CA LEU A 305 12.06 4.99 13.28
C LEU A 305 12.56 3.56 13.05
N GLY A 306 12.76 2.82 14.14
CA GLY A 306 13.28 1.46 14.13
C GLY A 306 12.41 0.49 14.89
N TYR A 307 12.93 -0.73 15.13
CA TYR A 307 12.17 -1.81 15.75
C TYR A 307 11.64 -1.47 17.14
N TYR A 308 12.42 -0.76 17.98
CA TYR A 308 11.93 -0.33 19.29
C TYR A 308 10.70 0.57 19.16
N GLU A 309 10.75 1.55 18.25
CA GLU A 309 9.66 2.48 18.04
C GLU A 309 8.42 1.78 17.43
N TYR A 310 8.59 0.80 16.54
CA TYR A 310 7.47 -0.02 16.02
C TYR A 310 6.82 -0.90 17.11
N PHE A 311 7.63 -1.52 17.98
CA PHE A 311 7.10 -2.28 19.12
C PHE A 311 6.34 -1.38 20.10
N GLN A 312 6.89 -0.21 20.43
CA GLN A 312 6.22 0.76 21.27
C GLN A 312 4.90 1.20 20.64
N PHE A 313 4.89 1.49 19.34
CA PHE A 313 3.67 1.86 18.62
C PHE A 313 2.61 0.77 18.67
N SER A 314 3.01 -0.49 18.45
CA SER A 314 2.10 -1.64 18.55
C SER A 314 1.49 -1.75 19.95
N GLU A 315 2.31 -1.63 21.00
CA GLU A 315 1.84 -1.62 22.40
C GLU A 315 0.86 -0.47 22.67
N ASP A 316 1.12 0.72 22.12
CA ASP A 316 0.24 1.86 22.31
C ASP A 316 -1.12 1.69 21.65
N LEU A 317 -1.15 1.07 20.48
CA LEU A 317 -2.38 0.73 19.78
C LEU A 317 -3.15 -0.41 20.47
N GLY A 318 -2.51 -1.15 21.39
CA GLY A 318 -3.05 -2.41 21.91
C GLY A 318 -3.00 -3.54 20.87
N ALA A 319 -2.16 -3.39 19.85
CA ALA A 319 -2.06 -4.27 18.70
C ALA A 319 -0.92 -5.28 18.88
N MET A 320 -1.09 -6.47 18.31
CA MET A 320 -0.02 -7.47 18.23
C MET A 320 1.09 -6.99 17.25
N PRO A 321 2.37 -6.94 17.66
CA PRO A 321 3.46 -6.68 16.73
C PRO A 321 3.71 -7.90 15.84
N LEU A 322 3.85 -7.68 14.53
CA LEU A 322 4.22 -8.69 13.53
C LEU A 322 5.46 -8.22 12.73
N PRO A 323 6.67 -8.41 13.28
CA PRO A 323 7.90 -8.10 12.56
C PRO A 323 8.14 -9.08 11.40
N VAL A 324 8.65 -8.55 10.28
CA VAL A 324 9.08 -9.29 9.09
C VAL A 324 10.61 -9.24 9.00
N VAL A 325 11.27 -10.40 8.86
CA VAL A 325 12.73 -10.52 8.78
C VAL A 325 13.21 -11.06 7.42
N PRO A 326 14.43 -10.70 6.95
CA PRO A 326 14.96 -11.20 5.68
C PRO A 326 15.13 -12.72 5.62
N ALA A 327 14.73 -13.35 4.51
CA ALA A 327 14.88 -14.79 4.26
C ALA A 327 16.09 -15.18 3.39
N LEU A 328 16.99 -14.22 3.12
CA LEU A 328 18.15 -14.35 2.22
C LEU A 328 17.80 -14.67 0.75
N VAL A 329 16.59 -14.29 0.35
CA VAL A 329 16.13 -14.32 -1.03
C VAL A 329 15.54 -12.96 -1.31
N THR A 330 16.04 -12.29 -2.35
CA THR A 330 15.54 -10.97 -2.70
C THR A 330 14.28 -11.08 -3.56
N GLY A 331 13.27 -10.25 -3.31
CA GLY A 331 12.06 -10.11 -4.12
C GLY A 331 12.00 -8.75 -4.85
N CYS A 332 10.79 -8.24 -5.08
CA CYS A 332 10.53 -6.91 -5.66
C CYS A 332 11.33 -6.62 -6.95
N GLY A 333 11.40 -7.60 -7.84
CA GLY A 333 12.08 -7.51 -9.13
C GLY A 333 13.58 -7.87 -9.12
N GLN A 334 14.20 -8.13 -7.95
CA GLN A 334 15.61 -8.53 -7.89
C GLN A 334 15.80 -10.05 -8.07
N ASN A 335 14.96 -10.86 -7.41
CA ASN A 335 14.84 -12.32 -7.59
C ASN A 335 16.18 -13.09 -7.56
N ARG A 336 16.96 -12.92 -6.50
CA ARG A 336 18.26 -13.58 -6.26
C ARG A 336 18.22 -14.35 -4.95
N ALA A 337 18.79 -15.54 -4.94
CA ALA A 337 19.03 -16.29 -3.70
C ALA A 337 20.50 -16.14 -3.29
N THR A 338 20.74 -15.79 -2.03
CA THR A 338 22.11 -15.75 -1.48
C THR A 338 22.46 -17.13 -0.92
N ASP A 339 23.44 -17.79 -1.55
CA ASP A 339 23.98 -19.08 -1.08
C ASP A 339 25.20 -18.83 -0.18
N ASP A 340 24.93 -18.46 1.08
CA ASP A 340 25.94 -18.28 2.12
C ASP A 340 25.43 -18.88 3.44
N PRO A 341 25.95 -20.05 3.85
CA PRO A 341 25.54 -20.71 5.09
C PRO A 341 25.86 -19.92 6.36
N GLU A 342 26.96 -19.16 6.38
CA GLU A 342 27.35 -18.38 7.56
C GLU A 342 26.44 -17.16 7.71
N LEU A 343 26.15 -16.49 6.60
CA LEU A 343 25.21 -15.38 6.58
C LEU A 343 23.80 -15.84 6.96
N LEU A 344 23.35 -16.98 6.44
CA LEU A 344 22.07 -17.58 6.83
C LEU A 344 22.01 -17.85 8.32
N GLN A 345 23.06 -18.45 8.88
CA GLN A 345 23.13 -18.71 10.32
C GLN A 345 23.10 -17.41 11.14
N ARG A 346 23.74 -16.34 10.66
CA ARG A 346 23.69 -15.01 11.28
C ARG A 346 22.26 -14.48 11.33
N HIS A 347 21.53 -14.47 10.22
CA HIS A 347 20.16 -13.95 10.18
C HIS A 347 19.18 -14.80 11.01
N ILE A 348 19.38 -16.11 11.07
CA ILE A 348 18.64 -16.99 11.99
C ILE A 348 18.90 -16.54 13.44
N GLN A 349 20.17 -16.34 13.81
CA GLN A 349 20.52 -15.87 15.15
C GLN A 349 19.97 -14.47 15.43
N ASP A 350 20.02 -13.56 14.47
CA ASP A 350 19.45 -12.21 14.58
C ASP A 350 17.95 -12.28 14.84
N THR A 351 17.24 -13.25 14.25
CA THR A 351 15.80 -13.46 14.49
C THR A 351 15.53 -14.01 15.91
N LEU A 352 16.37 -14.95 16.39
CA LEU A 352 16.27 -15.43 17.78
C LEU A 352 16.58 -14.33 18.81
N ASP A 353 17.48 -13.42 18.44
CA ASP A 353 17.85 -12.25 19.23
C ASP A 353 16.75 -11.19 19.25
N LEU A 354 16.03 -11.00 18.13
CA LEU A 354 14.84 -10.15 18.06
C LEU A 354 13.75 -10.65 19.01
N ILE A 355 13.53 -11.98 19.05
CA ILE A 355 12.56 -12.57 19.98
C ILE A 355 13.02 -12.38 21.44
N GLU A 356 14.33 -12.47 21.74
CA GLU A 356 14.87 -12.15 23.06
C GLU A 356 14.75 -10.65 23.40
N PHE A 357 14.95 -9.76 22.42
CA PHE A 357 14.74 -8.32 22.59
C PHE A 357 13.30 -8.04 22.98
N ALA A 358 12.33 -8.65 22.29
CA ALA A 358 10.92 -8.44 22.55
C ALA A 358 10.44 -9.06 23.87
N ASN A 359 10.85 -10.31 24.16
CA ASN A 359 10.24 -11.12 25.22
C ASN A 359 11.18 -11.49 26.37
N GLY A 360 12.50 -11.39 26.17
CA GLY A 360 13.50 -11.85 27.13
C GLY A 360 13.53 -11.07 28.44
N PRO A 361 14.06 -11.68 29.51
CA PRO A 361 14.25 -10.99 30.79
C PRO A 361 15.28 -9.88 30.65
N VAL A 362 15.17 -8.83 31.46
CA VAL A 362 16.10 -7.68 31.45
C VAL A 362 17.55 -8.02 31.84
N THR A 363 17.81 -9.27 32.23
CA THR A 363 19.15 -9.82 32.51
C THR A 363 19.81 -10.48 31.30
N SER A 364 19.03 -10.78 30.25
CA SER A 364 19.55 -11.25 28.97
C SER A 364 20.21 -10.11 28.18
N THR A 365 21.00 -10.43 27.16
CA THR A 365 21.68 -9.43 26.33
C THR A 365 20.67 -8.48 25.69
N TRP A 366 19.65 -9.03 25.02
CA TRP A 366 18.71 -8.21 24.26
C TRP A 366 17.58 -7.63 25.12
N GLY A 367 17.14 -8.34 26.17
CA GLY A 367 16.23 -7.77 27.16
C GLY A 367 16.86 -6.63 27.97
N LYS A 368 18.18 -6.67 28.20
CA LYS A 368 18.93 -5.54 28.78
C LYS A 368 18.91 -4.32 27.85
N LEU A 369 19.14 -4.52 26.55
CA LEU A 369 19.07 -3.41 25.58
C LEU A 369 17.68 -2.78 25.57
N ARG A 370 16.61 -3.59 25.51
CA ARG A 370 15.22 -3.10 25.59
C ARG A 370 14.98 -2.22 26.83
N ARG A 371 15.44 -2.68 28.01
CA ARG A 371 15.39 -1.90 29.26
C ARG A 371 16.17 -0.59 29.15
N ASP A 372 17.39 -0.64 28.64
CA ASP A 372 18.27 0.52 28.54
C ASP A 372 17.73 1.57 27.54
N MET A 373 16.91 1.15 26.58
CA MET A 373 16.12 2.02 25.70
C MET A 373 14.85 2.60 26.36
N GLY A 374 14.56 2.23 27.61
CA GLY A 374 13.45 2.77 28.40
C GLY A 374 12.30 1.80 28.65
N HIS A 375 12.34 0.57 28.11
CA HIS A 375 11.22 -0.37 28.21
C HIS A 375 11.61 -1.70 28.88
N PRO A 376 11.53 -1.80 30.22
CA PRO A 376 11.90 -3.04 30.92
C PRO A 376 10.92 -4.19 30.69
N ARG A 377 9.65 -3.92 30.37
CA ARG A 377 8.61 -4.95 30.25
C ARG A 377 8.71 -5.67 28.89
N PRO A 378 8.40 -6.96 28.79
CA PRO A 378 8.26 -7.64 27.50
C PRO A 378 7.16 -6.99 26.64
N PHE A 379 7.36 -6.96 25.32
CA PHE A 379 6.35 -6.53 24.34
C PHE A 379 5.30 -7.60 24.04
N GLY A 380 5.55 -8.87 24.39
CA GLY A 380 4.59 -9.96 24.19
C GLY A 380 4.49 -10.43 22.74
N LEU A 381 5.61 -10.48 22.03
CA LEU A 381 5.69 -10.95 20.64
C LEU A 381 5.22 -12.41 20.54
N THR A 382 4.28 -12.69 19.63
CA THR A 382 3.71 -14.03 19.38
C THR A 382 3.90 -14.52 17.95
N HIS A 383 4.15 -13.61 16.99
CA HIS A 383 4.27 -13.93 15.57
C HIS A 383 5.51 -13.27 14.97
N VAL A 384 6.19 -13.95 14.04
CA VAL A 384 7.26 -13.38 13.21
C VAL A 384 7.06 -13.88 11.78
N ALA A 385 7.14 -12.99 10.80
CA ALA A 385 7.15 -13.37 9.39
C ALA A 385 8.59 -13.48 8.88
N VAL A 386 8.88 -14.53 8.10
CA VAL A 386 10.20 -14.76 7.50
C VAL A 386 10.06 -14.61 5.97
N GLY A 387 10.67 -13.56 5.44
CA GLY A 387 10.58 -13.16 4.04
C GLY A 387 9.34 -12.34 3.70
N ASN A 388 9.35 -11.79 2.49
CA ASN A 388 8.25 -11.04 1.87
C ASN A 388 8.22 -11.40 0.38
N GLU A 389 7.09 -11.84 -0.17
CA GLU A 389 6.87 -11.98 -1.61
C GLU A 389 7.99 -12.66 -2.43
N GLU A 390 8.61 -13.74 -1.94
CA GLU A 390 9.75 -14.35 -2.64
C GLU A 390 9.33 -15.08 -3.93
N ASN A 391 9.89 -14.65 -5.07
CA ASN A 391 9.64 -15.23 -6.39
C ASN A 391 10.50 -16.47 -6.72
N LEU A 392 11.30 -16.97 -5.77
CA LEU A 392 12.12 -18.18 -5.94
C LEU A 392 11.66 -19.26 -4.94
N PRO A 393 10.57 -20.01 -5.24
CA PRO A 393 9.91 -20.87 -4.26
C PRO A 393 10.82 -21.89 -3.58
N ASP A 394 11.73 -22.53 -4.34
CA ASP A 394 12.59 -23.57 -3.78
C ASP A 394 13.66 -23.00 -2.84
N ALA A 395 14.31 -21.90 -3.25
CA ALA A 395 15.35 -21.26 -2.44
C ALA A 395 14.76 -20.63 -1.16
N TYR A 396 13.65 -19.90 -1.31
CA TYR A 396 12.96 -19.30 -0.17
C TYR A 396 12.52 -20.37 0.83
N PHE A 397 11.83 -21.40 0.35
CA PHE A 397 11.25 -22.39 1.26
C PHE A 397 12.32 -23.21 1.98
N ALA A 398 13.45 -23.48 1.34
CA ALA A 398 14.59 -24.12 1.98
C ALA A 398 15.17 -23.29 3.13
N ASN A 399 15.25 -21.96 2.98
CA ASN A 399 15.68 -21.06 4.06
C ASN A 399 14.60 -20.95 5.15
N PHE A 400 13.34 -20.72 4.77
CA PHE A 400 12.20 -20.61 5.69
C PHE A 400 12.15 -21.79 6.68
N LEU A 401 12.31 -23.03 6.20
CA LEU A 401 12.30 -24.21 7.05
C LEU A 401 13.38 -24.18 8.14
N LYS A 402 14.58 -23.66 7.84
CA LYS A 402 15.68 -23.54 8.81
C LYS A 402 15.39 -22.47 9.86
N PHE A 403 14.83 -21.32 9.47
CA PHE A 403 14.36 -20.31 10.43
C PHE A 403 13.29 -20.90 11.34
N ARG A 404 12.28 -21.55 10.76
CA ARG A 404 11.17 -22.15 11.51
C ARG A 404 11.65 -23.20 12.50
N GLU A 405 12.56 -24.08 12.10
CA GLU A 405 13.15 -25.09 12.97
C GLU A 405 13.90 -24.46 14.15
N ALA A 406 14.77 -23.49 13.89
CA ALA A 406 15.55 -22.81 14.93
C ALA A 406 14.67 -22.03 15.91
N ILE A 407 13.63 -21.34 15.42
CA ILE A 407 12.66 -20.63 16.26
C ILE A 407 11.86 -21.62 17.10
N ALA A 408 11.32 -22.68 16.52
CA ALA A 408 10.56 -23.69 17.26
C ALA A 408 11.39 -24.35 18.37
N ALA A 409 12.68 -24.57 18.14
CA ALA A 409 13.59 -25.16 19.14
C ALA A 409 13.80 -24.26 20.37
N LYS A 410 13.85 -22.93 20.19
CA LYS A 410 14.15 -21.98 21.28
C LYS A 410 12.91 -21.29 21.86
N TYR A 411 11.91 -21.04 21.02
CA TYR A 411 10.69 -20.30 21.33
C TYR A 411 9.47 -20.99 20.71
N PRO A 412 9.07 -22.17 21.20
CA PRO A 412 8.00 -22.98 20.61
C PRO A 412 6.61 -22.30 20.61
N GLY A 413 6.43 -21.20 21.34
CA GLY A 413 5.21 -20.40 21.36
C GLY A 413 5.11 -19.33 20.26
N ILE A 414 6.14 -19.16 19.41
CA ILE A 414 6.12 -18.20 18.31
C ILE A 414 5.55 -18.85 17.05
N THR A 415 4.53 -18.23 16.47
CA THR A 415 4.04 -18.57 15.12
C THR A 415 4.98 -17.97 14.08
N VAL A 416 5.57 -18.81 13.23
CA VAL A 416 6.40 -18.36 12.11
C VAL A 416 5.56 -18.34 10.84
N VAL A 417 5.34 -17.14 10.30
CA VAL A 417 4.52 -16.89 9.10
C VAL A 417 5.40 -17.00 7.86
N SER A 418 4.97 -17.82 6.89
CA SER A 418 5.56 -17.89 5.54
C SER A 418 4.82 -16.96 4.57
N ASN A 419 5.22 -16.87 3.31
CA ASN A 419 4.41 -16.23 2.26
C ASN A 419 4.10 -17.15 1.06
N SER A 420 3.27 -16.64 0.15
CA SER A 420 2.89 -17.26 -1.13
C SER A 420 3.42 -16.53 -2.38
N GLY A 421 4.43 -15.67 -2.24
CA GLY A 421 4.88 -14.80 -3.34
C GLY A 421 4.00 -13.53 -3.51
N PRO A 422 4.24 -12.73 -4.56
CA PRO A 422 3.63 -11.40 -4.74
C PRO A 422 2.23 -11.38 -5.35
N ASP A 423 1.77 -12.50 -5.92
CA ASP A 423 0.56 -12.56 -6.73
C ASP A 423 -0.53 -13.42 -6.08
N ASP A 424 -1.81 -13.20 -6.44
CA ASP A 424 -2.94 -14.00 -5.98
C ASP A 424 -3.07 -15.37 -6.68
N GLN A 425 -2.22 -15.66 -7.66
CA GLN A 425 -2.29 -16.87 -8.47
C GLN A 425 -0.99 -17.11 -9.26
N GLY A 426 -0.91 -18.27 -9.92
CA GLY A 426 0.19 -18.61 -10.82
C GLY A 426 1.23 -19.55 -10.21
N ALA A 427 2.26 -19.88 -10.98
CA ALA A 427 3.18 -20.98 -10.65
C ALA A 427 3.92 -20.78 -9.31
N THR A 428 4.32 -19.55 -8.99
CA THR A 428 4.97 -19.19 -7.71
C THR A 428 3.99 -19.40 -6.55
N PHE A 429 2.79 -18.82 -6.66
CA PHE A 429 1.71 -18.96 -5.67
C PHE A 429 1.35 -20.42 -5.42
N ASP A 430 1.05 -21.18 -6.47
CA ASP A 430 0.66 -22.59 -6.39
C ASP A 430 1.76 -23.46 -5.74
N SER A 431 3.02 -23.22 -6.13
CA SER A 431 4.18 -23.94 -5.60
C SER A 431 4.38 -23.66 -4.11
N LEU A 432 4.36 -22.38 -3.70
CA LEU A 432 4.54 -21.99 -2.31
C LEU A 432 3.38 -22.49 -1.44
N TRP A 433 2.14 -22.37 -1.89
CA TRP A 433 0.99 -22.94 -1.19
C TRP A 433 1.09 -24.46 -1.03
N ALA A 434 1.52 -25.18 -2.07
CA ALA A 434 1.73 -26.62 -1.98
C ALA A 434 2.82 -26.98 -0.94
N LYS A 435 3.93 -26.24 -0.92
CA LYS A 435 5.02 -26.41 0.05
C LYS A 435 4.56 -26.09 1.48
N ASN A 436 3.84 -24.98 1.67
CA ASN A 436 3.29 -24.57 2.96
C ASN A 436 2.35 -25.62 3.57
N ARG A 437 1.43 -26.17 2.74
CA ARG A 437 0.56 -27.28 3.15
C ARG A 437 1.36 -28.53 3.51
N ALA A 438 2.29 -28.94 2.65
CA ALA A 438 3.09 -30.14 2.86
C ALA A 438 3.95 -30.07 4.13
N ALA A 439 4.43 -28.88 4.49
CA ALA A 439 5.24 -28.66 5.68
C ALA A 439 4.44 -28.35 6.94
N GLY A 440 3.10 -28.33 6.88
CA GLY A 440 2.23 -28.02 8.02
C GLY A 440 2.49 -26.62 8.59
N VAL A 441 2.70 -25.62 7.73
CA VAL A 441 2.87 -24.22 8.18
C VAL A 441 1.58 -23.72 8.84
N ALA A 442 1.71 -22.99 9.95
CA ALA A 442 0.55 -22.51 10.69
C ALA A 442 -0.20 -21.40 9.95
N MET A 443 0.52 -20.51 9.27
CA MET A 443 -0.03 -19.33 8.62
C MET A 443 0.79 -18.89 7.41
N VAL A 444 0.10 -18.50 6.34
CA VAL A 444 0.68 -18.06 5.05
C VAL A 444 0.20 -16.64 4.75
N ASP A 445 1.14 -15.76 4.45
CA ASP A 445 0.95 -14.38 3.98
C ASP A 445 0.64 -14.39 2.47
N GLU A 446 -0.58 -14.00 2.09
CA GLU A 446 -1.01 -13.73 0.71
C GLU A 446 -1.03 -12.22 0.44
N HIS A 447 -0.63 -11.83 -0.77
CA HIS A 447 -0.57 -10.44 -1.21
C HIS A 447 -1.19 -10.29 -2.59
N TYR A 448 -1.96 -9.22 -2.82
CA TYR A 448 -2.42 -8.87 -4.18
C TYR A 448 -3.06 -7.50 -4.30
N TYR A 449 -2.80 -6.85 -5.44
CA TYR A 449 -3.37 -5.59 -5.85
C TYR A 449 -4.15 -5.79 -7.16
N ASN A 450 -5.48 -5.63 -7.12
CA ASN A 450 -6.34 -6.06 -8.22
C ASN A 450 -7.48 -5.07 -8.52
N SER A 451 -8.12 -5.21 -9.68
CA SER A 451 -9.19 -4.29 -10.08
C SER A 451 -10.42 -4.36 -9.15
N PRO A 452 -11.25 -3.30 -9.04
CA PRO A 452 -12.52 -3.39 -8.33
C PRO A 452 -13.42 -4.55 -8.84
N ALA A 453 -13.37 -4.86 -10.13
CA ALA A 453 -14.13 -5.96 -10.71
C ALA A 453 -13.64 -7.33 -10.17
N TRP A 454 -12.32 -7.50 -10.04
CA TRP A 454 -11.74 -8.70 -9.43
C TRP A 454 -12.24 -8.91 -8.00
N PHE A 455 -12.21 -7.86 -7.16
CA PHE A 455 -12.65 -7.95 -5.77
C PHE A 455 -14.13 -8.35 -5.67
N LEU A 456 -15.00 -7.76 -6.51
CA LEU A 456 -16.43 -8.13 -6.56
C LEU A 456 -16.65 -9.56 -7.07
N GLY A 457 -15.84 -10.04 -8.02
CA GLY A 457 -15.88 -11.41 -8.53
C GLY A 457 -15.29 -12.45 -7.58
N ASN A 458 -14.35 -12.05 -6.71
CA ASN A 458 -13.61 -12.95 -5.82
C ASN A 458 -14.12 -12.94 -4.37
N ASN A 459 -15.31 -12.40 -4.09
CA ASN A 459 -15.89 -12.40 -2.74
C ASN A 459 -15.99 -13.82 -2.12
N LYS A 460 -16.01 -14.88 -2.94
CA LYS A 460 -16.06 -16.29 -2.50
C LYS A 460 -14.72 -17.03 -2.56
N ARG A 461 -13.60 -16.32 -2.77
CA ARG A 461 -12.27 -16.94 -2.95
C ARG A 461 -11.93 -17.94 -1.84
N TYR A 462 -12.12 -17.54 -0.58
CA TYR A 462 -11.77 -18.38 0.58
C TYR A 462 -12.85 -19.41 0.94
N ASP A 463 -14.03 -19.37 0.33
CA ASP A 463 -15.14 -20.29 0.63
C ASP A 463 -14.79 -21.75 0.33
N THR A 464 -13.78 -22.04 -0.49
CA THR A 464 -13.37 -23.40 -0.88
C THR A 464 -12.02 -23.82 -0.30
N TYR A 465 -11.32 -22.95 0.42
CA TYR A 465 -10.01 -23.26 1.01
C TYR A 465 -10.11 -24.41 2.03
N ASP A 466 -9.02 -25.16 2.23
CA ASP A 466 -8.99 -26.24 3.22
C ASP A 466 -9.00 -25.67 4.65
N ARG A 467 -10.04 -25.99 5.42
CA ARG A 467 -10.22 -25.51 6.80
C ARG A 467 -9.25 -26.17 7.79
N SER A 468 -8.68 -27.32 7.42
CA SER A 468 -7.69 -28.05 8.22
C SER A 468 -6.24 -27.67 7.91
N GLY A 469 -6.02 -26.92 6.82
CA GLY A 469 -4.71 -26.47 6.38
C GLY A 469 -4.19 -25.21 7.10
N PRO A 470 -3.07 -24.66 6.58
CA PRO A 470 -2.52 -23.38 7.03
C PRO A 470 -3.59 -22.27 7.00
N LYS A 471 -3.53 -21.36 7.98
CA LYS A 471 -4.39 -20.18 8.00
C LYS A 471 -3.86 -19.09 7.07
N VAL A 472 -4.74 -18.22 6.62
CA VAL A 472 -4.39 -17.11 5.74
C VAL A 472 -4.19 -15.85 6.57
N PHE A 473 -3.06 -15.19 6.34
CA PHE A 473 -2.85 -13.79 6.59
C PHE A 473 -2.89 -13.07 5.24
N LEU A 474 -3.82 -12.15 5.01
CA LEU A 474 -3.82 -11.31 3.82
C LEU A 474 -3.02 -10.03 4.13
N GLY A 475 -1.70 -10.09 4.05
CA GLY A 475 -0.81 -9.02 4.53
C GLY A 475 -0.85 -7.75 3.71
N GLU A 476 -1.18 -7.86 2.42
CA GLU A 476 -1.30 -6.71 1.52
C GLU A 476 -2.46 -6.88 0.55
N TYR A 477 -3.41 -5.94 0.56
CA TYR A 477 -4.39 -5.82 -0.52
C TYR A 477 -4.88 -4.38 -0.73
N ALA A 478 -5.15 -4.02 -1.98
CA ALA A 478 -5.88 -2.80 -2.35
C ALA A 478 -6.42 -2.87 -3.79
N SER A 479 -7.44 -2.05 -4.09
CA SER A 479 -8.12 -2.08 -5.38
C SER A 479 -7.65 -1.06 -6.44
N LEU A 480 -6.35 -0.73 -6.44
CA LEU A 480 -5.65 0.12 -7.44
C LEU A 480 -5.99 1.63 -7.46
N ASP A 481 -7.01 2.12 -6.72
CA ASP A 481 -7.33 3.56 -6.56
C ASP A 481 -8.07 3.80 -5.22
N ASN A 482 -8.41 5.06 -4.87
CA ASN A 482 -9.07 5.45 -3.62
C ASN A 482 -10.45 6.12 -3.81
N LYS A 483 -11.14 5.86 -4.93
CA LYS A 483 -12.51 6.34 -5.14
C LYS A 483 -13.52 5.48 -4.38
N LEU A 484 -14.76 5.96 -4.24
CA LEU A 484 -15.80 5.19 -3.57
C LEU A 484 -16.04 3.83 -4.24
N VAL A 485 -15.95 3.70 -5.57
CA VAL A 485 -16.08 2.41 -6.28
C VAL A 485 -15.05 1.37 -5.82
N ASN A 486 -13.81 1.80 -5.55
CA ASN A 486 -12.73 0.97 -5.01
C ASN A 486 -13.09 0.48 -3.61
N SER A 487 -13.49 1.41 -2.75
CA SER A 487 -13.91 1.11 -1.38
C SER A 487 -15.12 0.19 -1.29
N LEU A 488 -16.06 0.28 -2.24
CA LEU A 488 -17.22 -0.63 -2.32
C LEU A 488 -16.80 -2.05 -2.69
N ALA A 489 -15.86 -2.19 -3.63
CA ALA A 489 -15.32 -3.47 -4.01
C ALA A 489 -14.50 -4.12 -2.88
N GLU A 490 -13.65 -3.32 -2.21
CA GLU A 490 -12.91 -3.73 -1.01
C GLU A 490 -13.87 -4.14 0.11
N ALA A 491 -14.91 -3.34 0.39
CA ALA A 491 -15.93 -3.68 1.39
C ALA A 491 -16.63 -5.00 1.08
N SER A 492 -17.00 -5.24 -0.19
CA SER A 492 -17.61 -6.50 -0.62
C SER A 492 -16.69 -7.67 -0.27
N TYR A 493 -15.41 -7.53 -0.62
CA TYR A 493 -14.39 -8.53 -0.33
C TYR A 493 -14.19 -8.79 1.18
N MET A 494 -14.19 -7.73 1.99
CA MET A 494 -14.11 -7.84 3.46
C MET A 494 -15.26 -8.63 4.06
N THR A 495 -16.46 -8.64 3.45
CA THR A 495 -17.53 -9.55 3.89
C THR A 495 -17.16 -11.02 3.70
N GLY A 496 -16.45 -11.34 2.62
CA GLY A 496 -15.89 -12.66 2.35
C GLY A 496 -14.77 -13.04 3.31
N LEU A 497 -13.94 -12.07 3.71
CA LEU A 497 -12.91 -12.29 4.73
C LEU A 497 -13.53 -12.69 6.06
N GLU A 498 -14.50 -11.93 6.58
CA GLU A 498 -15.16 -12.26 7.85
C GLU A 498 -15.95 -13.56 7.77
N ARG A 499 -16.68 -13.80 6.67
CA ARG A 499 -17.43 -15.04 6.47
C ARG A 499 -16.53 -16.28 6.60
N ASN A 500 -15.26 -16.16 6.23
CA ASN A 500 -14.25 -17.21 6.29
C ASN A 500 -13.22 -16.98 7.41
N ALA A 501 -13.63 -16.41 8.55
CA ALA A 501 -12.73 -16.13 9.68
C ALA A 501 -12.09 -17.38 10.34
N ASP A 502 -12.52 -18.59 9.98
CA ASP A 502 -11.86 -19.86 10.28
C ASP A 502 -10.63 -20.14 9.40
N VAL A 503 -10.54 -19.51 8.23
CA VAL A 503 -9.44 -19.61 7.27
C VAL A 503 -8.59 -18.34 7.30
N VAL A 504 -9.20 -17.18 7.04
CA VAL A 504 -8.53 -15.87 7.07
C VAL A 504 -8.52 -15.37 8.50
N ARG A 505 -7.34 -15.20 9.08
CA ARG A 505 -7.18 -14.85 10.50
C ARG A 505 -6.67 -13.44 10.73
N MET A 506 -6.10 -12.82 9.70
CA MET A 506 -5.53 -11.47 9.70
C MET A 506 -5.61 -10.91 8.28
N ALA A 507 -5.84 -9.61 8.14
CA ALA A 507 -5.83 -8.88 6.88
C ALA A 507 -5.39 -7.42 7.09
N SER A 508 -4.64 -6.87 6.15
CA SER A 508 -4.23 -5.45 6.17
C SER A 508 -4.23 -4.84 4.78
N TYR A 509 -4.84 -3.65 4.68
CA TYR A 509 -4.70 -2.81 3.50
C TYR A 509 -3.26 -2.31 3.38
N ALA A 510 -2.77 -2.18 2.14
CA ALA A 510 -1.45 -1.64 1.86
C ALA A 510 -1.46 -0.75 0.60
N PRO A 511 -0.57 0.27 0.53
CA PRO A 511 0.23 0.85 1.61
C PRO A 511 -0.61 1.74 2.57
N LEU A 512 -0.06 2.00 3.75
CA LEU A 512 -0.77 2.74 4.81
C LEU A 512 -0.70 4.26 4.63
N PHE A 513 0.44 4.81 4.23
CA PHE A 513 0.70 6.25 4.25
C PHE A 513 1.21 6.76 2.91
N ALA A 514 0.74 7.93 2.48
CA ALA A 514 1.36 8.69 1.40
C ALA A 514 1.45 10.18 1.67
N ASN A 515 2.67 10.72 1.56
CA ASN A 515 2.88 12.15 1.49
C ASN A 515 2.49 12.65 0.09
N VAL A 516 1.57 13.62 0.00
CA VAL A 516 1.07 14.09 -1.32
C VAL A 516 2.13 14.67 -2.24
N ASP A 517 3.23 15.17 -1.69
CA ASP A 517 4.33 15.75 -2.47
C ASP A 517 5.35 14.69 -2.93
N HIS A 518 5.26 13.45 -2.43
CA HIS A 518 6.22 12.39 -2.73
C HIS A 518 5.58 11.00 -2.75
N VAL A 519 5.04 10.62 -3.91
CA VAL A 519 4.30 9.37 -4.10
C VAL A 519 4.99 8.46 -5.13
N GLN A 520 5.46 7.30 -4.68
CA GLN A 520 6.03 6.22 -5.49
C GLN A 520 4.98 5.17 -5.85
N TRP A 521 4.01 4.94 -4.96
CA TRP A 521 2.94 3.95 -5.15
C TRP A 521 1.58 4.56 -4.81
N ARG A 522 0.53 4.09 -5.49
CA ARG A 522 -0.88 4.42 -5.23
C ARG A 522 -1.71 3.15 -5.43
N PRO A 523 -2.84 2.98 -4.73
CA PRO A 523 -3.49 3.89 -3.78
C PRO A 523 -2.91 3.79 -2.35
N ASP A 524 -3.37 4.63 -1.42
CA ASP A 524 -2.90 4.63 -0.02
C ASP A 524 -4.03 4.91 0.99
N LEU A 525 -3.93 4.34 2.19
CA LEU A 525 -5.01 4.45 3.17
C LEU A 525 -5.13 5.85 3.79
N ILE A 526 -4.00 6.41 4.24
CA ILE A 526 -3.93 7.71 4.91
C ILE A 526 -3.00 8.62 4.12
N TRP A 527 -3.52 9.77 3.73
CA TRP A 527 -2.78 10.78 2.99
C TRP A 527 -2.40 11.93 3.91
N PHE A 528 -1.25 12.56 3.65
CA PHE A 528 -0.76 13.63 4.50
C PHE A 528 0.15 14.59 3.75
N ASP A 529 0.39 15.74 4.37
CA ASP A 529 1.45 16.68 4.03
C ASP A 529 2.21 17.07 5.30
N ASN A 530 2.88 18.23 5.32
CA ASN A 530 3.72 18.63 6.43
C ASN A 530 2.95 18.97 7.72
N ASP A 531 1.68 19.37 7.65
CA ASP A 531 0.92 19.89 8.80
C ASP A 531 -0.42 19.21 9.06
N GLU A 532 -0.96 18.47 8.08
CA GLU A 532 -2.23 17.76 8.23
C GLU A 532 -2.24 16.38 7.57
N SER A 533 -3.32 15.65 7.84
CA SER A 533 -3.59 14.33 7.24
C SER A 533 -5.09 14.10 7.10
N TRP A 534 -5.48 13.28 6.11
CA TRP A 534 -6.87 12.86 5.85
C TRP A 534 -6.95 11.37 5.51
N GLY A 535 -8.13 10.79 5.70
CA GLY A 535 -8.39 9.40 5.34
C GLY A 535 -8.93 9.31 3.92
N SER A 536 -8.45 8.35 3.14
CA SER A 536 -9.07 8.02 1.84
C SER A 536 -10.50 7.48 2.01
N THR A 537 -11.22 7.24 0.91
CA THR A 537 -12.52 6.56 1.01
C THR A 537 -12.35 5.14 1.56
N SER A 538 -11.25 4.46 1.18
CA SER A 538 -10.88 3.15 1.70
C SER A 538 -10.62 3.22 3.20
N TYR A 539 -9.97 4.26 3.73
CA TYR A 539 -9.81 4.45 5.17
C TYR A 539 -11.14 4.50 5.92
N GLN A 540 -12.13 5.21 5.38
CA GLN A 540 -13.43 5.30 6.03
C GLN A 540 -14.15 3.94 6.06
N VAL A 541 -14.06 3.16 4.97
CA VAL A 541 -14.61 1.79 4.92
C VAL A 541 -13.86 0.85 5.85
N GLN A 542 -12.53 0.82 5.79
CA GLN A 542 -11.68 -0.01 6.64
C GLN A 542 -11.99 0.28 8.11
N LYS A 543 -12.00 1.56 8.52
CA LYS A 543 -12.36 1.97 9.88
C LYS A 543 -13.72 1.43 10.33
N LEU A 544 -14.74 1.47 9.47
CA LEU A 544 -16.07 0.95 9.82
C LEU A 544 -16.04 -0.56 10.05
N PHE A 545 -15.37 -1.34 9.19
CA PHE A 545 -15.22 -2.78 9.39
C PHE A 545 -14.44 -3.09 10.67
N MET A 546 -13.29 -2.44 10.87
CA MET A 546 -12.38 -2.66 11.99
C MET A 546 -13.00 -2.28 13.34
N THR A 547 -13.87 -1.26 13.39
CA THR A 547 -14.57 -0.85 14.62
C THR A 547 -15.94 -1.54 14.81
N ASN A 548 -16.31 -2.44 13.89
CA ASN A 548 -17.59 -3.18 13.94
C ASN A 548 -17.41 -4.66 13.58
N VAL A 549 -16.27 -5.29 13.88
CA VAL A 549 -15.99 -6.68 13.50
C VAL A 549 -17.01 -7.67 14.08
N GLY A 550 -17.25 -7.62 15.39
CA GLY A 550 -17.94 -8.68 16.14
C GLY A 550 -17.01 -9.86 16.43
N ASP A 551 -17.46 -10.77 17.29
CA ASP A 551 -16.66 -11.90 17.81
C ASP A 551 -16.94 -13.20 17.06
N ARG A 552 -18.10 -13.30 16.40
CA ARG A 552 -18.51 -14.52 15.70
C ARG A 552 -19.37 -14.22 14.48
N VAL A 553 -19.13 -14.96 13.40
CA VAL A 553 -20.03 -14.96 12.24
C VAL A 553 -21.36 -15.62 12.60
N VAL A 554 -22.45 -14.98 12.21
CA VAL A 554 -23.79 -15.56 12.22
C VAL A 554 -24.08 -16.03 10.79
N PRO A 555 -24.09 -17.35 10.52
CA PRO A 555 -24.23 -17.86 9.16
C PRO A 555 -25.52 -17.32 8.52
N SER A 556 -25.38 -16.75 7.33
CA SER A 556 -26.44 -16.09 6.61
C SER A 556 -26.23 -16.21 5.10
N ARG A 557 -27.31 -16.15 4.33
CA ARG A 557 -27.28 -16.17 2.86
C ARG A 557 -27.98 -14.95 2.32
N ALA A 558 -27.40 -14.37 1.26
CA ALA A 558 -28.08 -13.39 0.43
C ALA A 558 -28.63 -14.07 -0.84
N THR A 559 -29.80 -13.64 -1.30
CA THR A 559 -30.31 -13.93 -2.65
C THR A 559 -30.61 -12.63 -3.37
N GLY A 560 -30.56 -12.65 -4.70
CA GLY A 560 -30.96 -11.51 -5.51
C GLY A 560 -30.32 -11.54 -6.88
N ARG A 561 -30.23 -10.37 -7.51
CA ARG A 561 -29.62 -10.24 -8.84
C ARG A 561 -28.10 -10.39 -8.73
N VAL A 562 -27.53 -11.11 -9.68
CA VAL A 562 -26.09 -11.27 -9.88
C VAL A 562 -25.75 -10.89 -11.31
N ILE A 563 -24.50 -10.47 -11.56
CA ILE A 563 -24.03 -10.18 -12.90
C ILE A 563 -23.39 -11.45 -13.45
N GLN A 564 -23.98 -11.97 -14.52
CA GLN A 564 -23.47 -13.16 -15.21
C GLN A 564 -22.30 -12.78 -16.12
N PRO A 565 -21.29 -13.66 -16.27
CA PRO A 565 -20.22 -13.46 -17.22
C PRO A 565 -20.76 -13.38 -18.66
N LYS A 566 -20.10 -12.58 -19.50
CA LYS A 566 -20.51 -12.33 -20.88
C LYS A 566 -19.51 -12.97 -21.85
N PRO A 567 -19.96 -13.52 -23.00
CA PRO A 567 -19.05 -13.94 -24.06
C PRO A 567 -18.09 -12.83 -24.49
N ILE A 568 -16.84 -13.20 -24.75
CA ILE A 568 -15.77 -12.26 -25.13
C ILE A 568 -15.94 -11.88 -26.60
N THR A 569 -16.70 -10.82 -26.84
CA THR A 569 -16.96 -10.24 -28.16
C THR A 569 -16.31 -8.86 -28.27
N GLY A 570 -16.19 -8.29 -29.47
CA GLY A 570 -15.60 -6.97 -29.71
C GLY A 570 -14.59 -6.96 -30.85
N ALA A 571 -13.88 -5.84 -31.02
CA ALA A 571 -12.83 -5.72 -32.03
C ALA A 571 -11.61 -6.59 -31.67
N VAL A 572 -10.77 -6.86 -32.67
CA VAL A 572 -9.41 -7.37 -32.47
C VAL A 572 -8.42 -6.21 -32.56
N GLY A 573 -7.26 -6.35 -31.95
CA GLY A 573 -6.30 -5.25 -31.88
C GLY A 573 -4.85 -5.69 -31.92
N LEU A 574 -4.00 -4.74 -32.30
CA LEU A 574 -2.54 -4.86 -32.33
C LEU A 574 -1.97 -3.74 -31.47
N SER A 575 -0.98 -4.03 -30.64
CA SER A 575 -0.39 -3.00 -29.76
C SER A 575 1.06 -3.32 -29.44
N THR A 576 1.80 -2.32 -28.98
CA THR A 576 3.18 -2.47 -28.52
C THR A 576 3.37 -1.70 -27.22
N TRP A 577 4.42 -2.05 -26.49
CA TRP A 577 4.83 -1.35 -25.28
C TRP A 577 6.34 -1.17 -25.33
N ALA A 578 6.81 0.07 -25.49
CA ALA A 578 8.24 0.40 -25.65
C ALA A 578 8.97 -0.46 -26.70
N THR A 579 8.28 -0.83 -27.79
CA THR A 579 8.74 -1.83 -28.76
C THR A 579 8.27 -1.51 -30.17
N ALA A 580 9.15 -1.68 -31.16
CA ALA A 580 8.80 -1.69 -32.57
C ALA A 580 8.48 -3.11 -33.02
N ALA A 581 7.35 -3.30 -33.69
CA ALA A 581 6.90 -4.60 -34.16
C ALA A 581 6.14 -4.50 -35.50
N ALA A 582 6.20 -5.56 -36.29
CA ALA A 582 5.46 -5.71 -37.53
C ALA A 582 4.41 -6.82 -37.39
N TYR A 583 3.21 -6.56 -37.89
CA TYR A 583 2.09 -7.50 -37.90
C TYR A 583 1.63 -7.76 -39.32
N ASP A 584 1.20 -8.98 -39.57
CA ASP A 584 0.75 -9.43 -40.89
C ASP A 584 -0.25 -10.59 -40.77
N ASP A 585 -0.97 -10.89 -41.85
CA ASP A 585 -1.90 -12.01 -41.97
C ASP A 585 -2.98 -12.08 -40.87
N VAL A 586 -3.57 -10.94 -40.47
CA VAL A 586 -4.61 -10.92 -39.44
C VAL A 586 -5.89 -11.55 -40.00
N ARG A 587 -6.39 -12.60 -39.35
CA ARG A 587 -7.60 -13.30 -39.77
C ARG A 587 -8.42 -13.74 -38.57
N VAL A 588 -9.72 -13.47 -38.62
CA VAL A 588 -10.71 -13.94 -37.66
C VAL A 588 -11.71 -14.83 -38.37
N THR A 589 -11.89 -16.06 -37.88
CA THR A 589 -12.86 -17.02 -38.44
C THR A 589 -13.77 -17.60 -37.38
N SER A 590 -15.00 -17.95 -37.75
CA SER A 590 -15.81 -18.84 -36.91
C SER A 590 -15.19 -20.25 -36.84
N PRO A 591 -15.56 -21.10 -35.87
CA PRO A 591 -15.12 -22.50 -35.82
C PRO A 591 -15.48 -23.30 -37.09
N GLY A 592 -16.54 -22.89 -37.81
CA GLY A 592 -16.94 -23.46 -39.09
C GLY A 592 -16.15 -22.94 -40.31
N GLY A 593 -15.15 -22.08 -40.10
CA GLY A 593 -14.28 -21.55 -41.15
C GLY A 593 -14.80 -20.31 -41.88
N ALA A 594 -15.94 -19.74 -41.47
CA ALA A 594 -16.44 -18.50 -42.06
C ALA A 594 -15.54 -17.33 -41.64
N VAL A 595 -15.07 -16.54 -42.60
CA VAL A 595 -14.23 -15.36 -42.33
C VAL A 595 -15.09 -14.24 -41.77
N LEU A 596 -14.78 -13.79 -40.55
CA LEU A 596 -15.46 -12.71 -39.84
C LEU A 596 -14.74 -11.37 -40.03
N PHE A 597 -13.40 -11.41 -40.13
CA PHE A 597 -12.54 -10.28 -40.43
C PHE A 597 -11.22 -10.79 -41.02
N SER A 598 -10.59 -10.04 -41.92
CA SER A 598 -9.24 -10.33 -42.40
C SER A 598 -8.55 -9.08 -42.95
N ASP A 599 -7.24 -8.99 -42.73
CA ASP A 599 -6.38 -7.95 -43.29
C ASP A 599 -4.94 -8.50 -43.40
N ASP A 600 -4.41 -8.54 -44.62
CA ASP A 600 -3.01 -8.85 -44.93
C ASP A 600 -2.21 -7.58 -45.29
N PHE A 601 -2.83 -6.41 -45.06
CA PHE A 601 -2.26 -5.08 -45.29
C PHE A 601 -1.81 -4.78 -46.73
N SER A 602 -2.15 -5.61 -47.73
CA SER A 602 -1.81 -5.34 -49.13
C SER A 602 -2.52 -4.10 -49.67
N ASP A 603 -3.71 -3.81 -49.14
CA ASP A 603 -4.55 -2.67 -49.48
C ASP A 603 -4.40 -1.49 -48.48
N GLY A 604 -3.35 -1.54 -47.64
CA GLY A 604 -3.12 -0.58 -46.56
C GLY A 604 -3.86 -0.93 -45.26
N ALA A 605 -3.78 -0.05 -44.25
CA ALA A 605 -4.35 -0.28 -42.92
C ALA A 605 -5.62 0.57 -42.64
N GLY A 606 -6.40 0.91 -43.67
CA GLY A 606 -7.57 1.80 -43.54
C GLY A 606 -8.70 1.26 -42.66
N GLN A 607 -8.69 -0.05 -42.37
CA GLN A 607 -9.64 -0.72 -41.48
C GLN A 607 -9.28 -0.56 -39.99
N TRP A 608 -8.07 -0.08 -39.69
CA TRP A 608 -7.52 0.01 -38.35
C TRP A 608 -7.62 1.42 -37.80
N THR A 609 -8.11 1.53 -36.56
CA THR A 609 -8.28 2.81 -35.88
C THR A 609 -7.52 2.81 -34.56
N PRO A 610 -6.75 3.87 -34.26
CA PRO A 610 -6.14 4.01 -32.94
C PRO A 610 -7.24 4.16 -31.89
N VAL A 611 -7.13 3.41 -30.80
CA VAL A 611 -8.02 3.58 -29.63
C VAL A 611 -7.68 4.89 -28.92
N GLU A 612 -6.39 5.20 -28.83
CA GLU A 612 -5.83 6.47 -28.38
C GLU A 612 -4.73 6.90 -29.38
N PRO A 613 -4.47 8.21 -29.57
CA PRO A 613 -3.51 8.70 -30.55
C PRO A 613 -2.06 8.50 -30.09
N ARG A 614 -1.62 7.24 -29.96
CA ARG A 614 -0.30 6.82 -29.47
C ARG A 614 0.44 5.96 -30.48
N GLY A 615 1.77 6.07 -30.47
CA GLY A 615 2.67 5.34 -31.35
C GLY A 615 2.73 5.88 -32.78
N ALA A 616 3.60 5.29 -33.59
CA ALA A 616 3.79 5.63 -34.98
C ALA A 616 3.52 4.39 -35.85
N TRP A 617 2.35 4.35 -36.46
CA TRP A 617 1.85 3.21 -37.23
C TRP A 617 1.85 3.49 -38.74
N SER A 618 2.39 2.58 -39.54
CA SER A 618 2.33 2.64 -41.01
C SER A 618 2.47 1.27 -41.65
N VAL A 619 1.95 1.11 -42.86
CA VAL A 619 2.16 -0.11 -43.65
C VAL A 619 3.48 0.00 -44.39
N VAL A 620 4.38 -0.96 -44.18
CA VAL A 620 5.71 -1.02 -44.79
C VAL A 620 6.01 -2.47 -45.20
N ASP A 621 6.32 -2.67 -46.48
CA ASP A 621 6.57 -3.97 -47.11
C ASP A 621 5.46 -5.00 -46.87
N GLY A 622 4.20 -4.57 -46.95
CA GLY A 622 3.03 -5.46 -46.78
C GLY A 622 2.72 -5.83 -45.33
N ALA A 623 3.40 -5.24 -44.33
CA ALA A 623 3.11 -5.46 -42.92
C ALA A 623 2.74 -4.14 -42.23
N TYR A 624 1.84 -4.19 -41.24
CA TYR A 624 1.50 -3.03 -40.44
C TYR A 624 2.47 -2.89 -39.27
N ARG A 625 3.25 -1.81 -39.27
CA ARG A 625 4.38 -1.61 -38.37
C ARG A 625 4.11 -0.49 -37.39
N GLN A 626 4.41 -0.77 -36.14
CA GLN A 626 4.68 0.24 -35.12
C GLN A 626 6.21 0.43 -35.06
N ILE A 627 6.69 1.68 -35.09
CA ILE A 627 8.14 1.99 -35.04
C ILE A 627 8.63 2.76 -33.80
N ASP A 628 7.72 3.21 -32.94
CA ASP A 628 8.06 4.04 -31.78
C ASP A 628 8.45 3.17 -30.58
N THR A 629 9.75 2.98 -30.38
CA THR A 629 10.28 2.19 -29.25
C THR A 629 10.12 2.84 -27.87
N ALA A 630 9.61 4.07 -27.78
CA ALA A 630 9.31 4.74 -26.51
C ALA A 630 7.81 4.76 -26.18
N ALA A 631 6.93 4.66 -27.19
CA ALA A 631 5.49 4.70 -26.98
C ALA A 631 4.98 3.46 -26.22
N LEU A 632 4.03 3.70 -25.31
CA LEU A 632 3.35 2.69 -24.52
C LEU A 632 1.88 2.62 -24.93
N ASP A 633 1.28 1.42 -24.84
CA ASP A 633 -0.13 1.18 -25.14
C ASP A 633 -0.58 1.80 -26.48
N THR A 634 0.06 1.35 -27.57
CA THR A 634 -0.18 1.87 -28.92
C THR A 634 -1.35 1.18 -29.63
N LEU A 635 -2.40 0.84 -28.89
CA LEU A 635 -3.46 -0.04 -29.36
C LEU A 635 -4.20 0.53 -30.58
N VAL A 636 -4.17 -0.23 -31.67
CA VAL A 636 -5.03 -0.05 -32.85
C VAL A 636 -6.02 -1.21 -32.91
N LYS A 637 -7.27 -0.92 -33.28
CA LYS A 637 -8.34 -1.93 -33.35
C LYS A 637 -8.99 -1.97 -34.74
N ALA A 638 -9.45 -3.16 -35.11
CA ALA A 638 -10.21 -3.41 -36.33
C ALA A 638 -11.21 -4.56 -36.15
N GLY A 639 -12.20 -4.59 -37.03
CA GLY A 639 -13.31 -5.55 -36.97
C GLY A 639 -14.29 -5.26 -35.83
N ASN A 640 -15.48 -5.85 -35.93
CA ASN A 640 -16.47 -5.88 -34.85
C ASN A 640 -16.99 -7.31 -34.72
N ILE A 641 -16.33 -8.12 -33.90
CA ILE A 641 -16.61 -9.55 -33.81
C ILE A 641 -17.76 -9.76 -32.83
N THR A 642 -18.95 -9.99 -33.37
CA THR A 642 -20.17 -10.28 -32.60
C THR A 642 -20.38 -11.77 -32.35
N ALA A 643 -19.62 -12.64 -33.04
CA ALA A 643 -19.63 -14.07 -32.81
C ALA A 643 -19.06 -14.38 -31.42
N THR A 644 -19.74 -15.26 -30.67
CA THR A 644 -19.27 -15.71 -29.35
C THR A 644 -18.13 -16.70 -29.44
N ASP A 645 -18.00 -17.36 -30.59
CA ASP A 645 -16.96 -18.34 -30.88
C ASP A 645 -16.21 -17.92 -32.14
N TYR A 646 -14.89 -17.73 -32.02
CA TYR A 646 -14.01 -17.37 -33.13
C TYR A 646 -12.56 -17.76 -32.87
N ASP A 647 -11.80 -17.86 -33.95
CA ASP A 647 -10.35 -18.03 -33.94
C ASP A 647 -9.72 -16.77 -34.54
N LEU A 648 -8.85 -16.10 -33.79
CA LEU A 648 -7.98 -15.02 -34.27
C LEU A 648 -6.59 -15.60 -34.55
N THR A 649 -6.10 -15.45 -35.77
CA THR A 649 -4.74 -15.82 -36.18
C THR A 649 -4.01 -14.64 -36.79
N LEU A 650 -2.72 -14.49 -36.51
CA LEU A 650 -1.86 -13.50 -37.17
C LEU A 650 -0.38 -13.88 -37.06
N LYS A 651 0.47 -13.15 -37.78
CA LYS A 651 1.92 -13.16 -37.63
C LYS A 651 2.40 -11.87 -36.99
N ALA A 652 3.36 -11.99 -36.08
CA ALA A 652 4.01 -10.83 -35.47
C ALA A 652 5.53 -11.01 -35.41
N THR A 653 6.27 -9.92 -35.63
CA THR A 653 7.74 -9.90 -35.59
C THR A 653 8.20 -8.71 -34.77
N LYS A 654 8.91 -8.95 -33.66
CA LYS A 654 9.60 -7.89 -32.91
C LYS A 654 10.75 -7.36 -33.75
N GLN A 655 10.86 -6.05 -33.91
CA GLN A 655 11.96 -5.40 -34.63
C GLN A 655 13.04 -4.90 -33.68
N SER A 656 12.66 -4.14 -32.65
CA SER A 656 13.57 -3.56 -31.65
C SER A 656 12.79 -3.07 -30.42
N GLY A 657 13.47 -2.72 -29.33
CA GLY A 657 12.85 -2.19 -28.10
C GLY A 657 12.93 -3.14 -26.90
N ALA A 658 12.44 -2.65 -25.76
CA ALA A 658 12.64 -3.27 -24.45
C ALA A 658 11.73 -4.50 -24.21
N GLU A 659 10.52 -4.50 -24.77
CA GLU A 659 9.53 -5.59 -24.61
C GLU A 659 9.29 -6.33 -25.94
N GLY A 660 8.18 -7.05 -26.07
CA GLY A 660 7.74 -7.65 -27.33
C GLY A 660 6.49 -6.97 -27.89
N PHE A 661 5.47 -7.75 -28.21
CA PHE A 661 4.27 -7.26 -28.89
C PHE A 661 2.99 -7.74 -28.20
N LEU A 662 1.87 -7.06 -28.50
CA LEU A 662 0.59 -7.34 -27.88
C LEU A 662 -0.47 -7.62 -28.94
N VAL A 663 -1.28 -8.65 -28.69
CA VAL A 663 -2.46 -9.00 -29.49
C VAL A 663 -3.70 -8.84 -28.64
N ALA A 664 -4.57 -7.90 -28.99
CA ALA A 664 -5.82 -7.65 -28.28
C ALA A 664 -7.02 -8.35 -28.94
N PHE A 665 -7.98 -8.73 -28.12
CA PHE A 665 -9.24 -9.35 -28.54
C PHE A 665 -10.36 -8.97 -27.57
N GLY A 666 -11.60 -9.07 -28.03
CA GLY A 666 -12.75 -8.63 -27.24
C GLY A 666 -12.73 -7.13 -26.89
N VAL A 667 -12.11 -6.31 -27.73
CA VAL A 667 -11.93 -4.87 -27.48
C VAL A 667 -13.26 -4.15 -27.67
N GLN A 668 -13.84 -3.64 -26.58
CA GLN A 668 -15.03 -2.80 -26.63
C GLN A 668 -14.61 -1.32 -26.72
N ASP A 669 -13.78 -0.90 -25.77
CA ASP A 669 -13.19 0.43 -25.68
C ASP A 669 -11.77 0.37 -25.05
N SER A 670 -11.23 1.50 -24.61
CA SER A 670 -9.89 1.57 -24.00
C SER A 670 -9.82 0.99 -22.58
N GLY A 671 -10.96 0.84 -21.91
CA GLY A 671 -11.07 0.32 -20.55
C GLY A 671 -11.58 -1.12 -20.45
N GLU A 672 -12.18 -1.65 -21.52
CA GLU A 672 -12.78 -2.99 -21.60
C GLU A 672 -12.17 -3.79 -22.77
N LEU A 673 -11.18 -4.63 -22.46
CA LEU A 673 -10.50 -5.47 -23.46
C LEU A 673 -9.74 -6.64 -22.84
N TYR A 674 -9.31 -7.58 -23.68
CA TYR A 674 -8.25 -8.53 -23.37
C TYR A 674 -7.06 -8.26 -24.27
N TRP A 675 -5.86 -8.44 -23.75
CA TRP A 675 -4.69 -8.62 -24.62
C TRP A 675 -3.75 -9.70 -24.12
N TRP A 676 -3.02 -10.26 -25.07
CA TRP A 676 -1.89 -11.13 -24.80
C TRP A 676 -0.61 -10.32 -24.99
N ASN A 677 0.02 -9.97 -23.86
CA ASN A 677 1.33 -9.34 -23.83
C ASN A 677 2.42 -10.42 -23.95
N LEU A 678 3.07 -10.45 -25.11
CA LEU A 678 4.14 -11.40 -25.42
C LEU A 678 5.49 -10.68 -25.32
N GLY A 679 6.16 -10.89 -24.19
CA GLY A 679 7.50 -10.34 -23.94
C GLY A 679 7.44 -9.04 -23.12
N GLY A 680 6.51 -8.95 -22.19
CA GLY A 680 6.39 -7.81 -21.27
C GLY A 680 7.45 -7.83 -20.16
N TRP A 681 7.46 -6.78 -19.35
CA TRP A 681 8.37 -6.60 -18.20
C TRP A 681 9.83 -6.80 -18.61
N ASN A 682 10.29 -5.96 -19.55
CA ASN A 682 11.62 -6.07 -20.16
C ASN A 682 11.88 -7.44 -20.82
N ASN A 683 10.88 -7.99 -21.51
CA ASN A 683 10.98 -9.24 -22.26
C ASN A 683 11.30 -10.48 -21.41
N THR A 684 10.77 -10.51 -20.18
CA THR A 684 10.98 -11.62 -19.24
C THR A 684 9.74 -12.49 -19.05
N GLN A 685 8.56 -12.00 -19.45
CA GLN A 685 7.29 -12.69 -19.22
C GLN A 685 6.29 -12.55 -20.37
N HIS A 686 5.37 -13.50 -20.45
CA HIS A 686 4.15 -13.43 -21.24
C HIS A 686 2.93 -13.40 -20.30
N ALA A 687 1.93 -12.57 -20.60
CA ALA A 687 0.72 -12.47 -19.77
C ALA A 687 -0.55 -12.16 -20.57
N ILE A 688 -1.69 -12.67 -20.10
CA ILE A 688 -3.00 -12.15 -20.44
C ILE A 688 -3.36 -11.08 -19.42
N GLN A 689 -3.73 -9.90 -19.92
CA GLN A 689 -4.28 -8.84 -19.09
C GLN A 689 -5.69 -8.53 -19.55
N LYS A 690 -6.60 -8.33 -18.59
CA LYS A 690 -7.98 -7.93 -18.79
C LYS A 690 -8.16 -6.50 -18.30
N GLY A 691 -8.67 -5.64 -19.17
CA GLY A 691 -9.16 -4.32 -18.80
C GLY A 691 -10.62 -4.42 -18.37
N ALA A 692 -10.95 -3.88 -17.19
CA ALA A 692 -12.32 -3.70 -16.71
C ALA A 692 -12.44 -2.36 -15.96
N GLY A 693 -13.39 -1.52 -16.37
CA GLY A 693 -13.61 -0.19 -15.78
C GLY A 693 -12.41 0.74 -15.85
N GLY A 694 -11.52 0.56 -16.84
CA GLY A 694 -10.28 1.33 -16.98
C GLY A 694 -9.12 0.85 -16.10
N SER A 695 -9.33 -0.16 -15.25
CA SER A 695 -8.28 -0.85 -14.51
C SER A 695 -7.84 -2.12 -15.24
N LYS A 696 -6.60 -2.58 -15.04
CA LYS A 696 -6.10 -3.82 -15.65
C LYS A 696 -5.77 -4.84 -14.57
N GLU A 697 -6.07 -6.11 -14.82
CA GLU A 697 -5.70 -7.25 -13.99
C GLU A 697 -4.99 -8.32 -14.83
N ILE A 698 -4.14 -9.13 -14.18
CA ILE A 698 -3.44 -10.25 -14.82
C ILE A 698 -4.30 -11.52 -14.66
N VAL A 699 -4.75 -12.08 -15.78
CA VAL A 699 -5.58 -13.29 -15.79
C VAL A 699 -4.72 -14.56 -15.79
N LEU A 700 -3.60 -14.51 -16.51
CA LEU A 700 -2.67 -15.64 -16.65
C LEU A 700 -1.29 -15.11 -17.00
N ALA A 701 -0.24 -15.57 -16.33
CA ALA A 701 1.13 -15.16 -16.63
C ALA A 701 2.12 -16.32 -16.54
N LYS A 702 3.12 -16.33 -17.44
CA LYS A 702 4.20 -17.34 -17.48
C LYS A 702 5.51 -16.70 -17.94
N PRO A 703 6.68 -17.11 -17.42
CA PRO A 703 7.97 -16.67 -17.95
C PRO A 703 8.09 -16.92 -19.46
N GLY A 704 8.72 -16.01 -20.19
CA GLY A 704 8.90 -16.12 -21.64
C GLY A 704 9.45 -14.85 -22.29
N SER A 705 10.03 -14.99 -23.48
CA SER A 705 10.68 -13.89 -24.20
C SER A 705 10.48 -13.98 -25.71
N ILE A 706 10.42 -12.82 -26.37
CA ILE A 706 10.34 -12.68 -27.83
C ILE A 706 11.70 -12.25 -28.40
N THR A 707 12.16 -12.95 -29.44
CA THR A 707 13.41 -12.69 -30.14
C THR A 707 13.22 -11.65 -31.25
N ALA A 708 14.06 -10.63 -31.30
CA ALA A 708 14.03 -9.64 -32.37
C ALA A 708 14.38 -10.28 -33.72
N GLY A 709 13.63 -9.93 -34.77
CA GLY A 709 13.77 -10.45 -36.13
C GLY A 709 13.11 -11.81 -36.37
N GLN A 710 12.63 -12.49 -35.32
CA GLN A 710 11.87 -13.73 -35.46
C GLN A 710 10.39 -13.44 -35.66
N THR A 711 9.78 -14.07 -36.67
CA THR A 711 8.34 -14.06 -36.89
C THR A 711 7.68 -15.21 -36.11
N TYR A 712 6.63 -14.88 -35.37
CA TYR A 712 5.84 -15.81 -34.58
C TYR A 712 4.44 -15.95 -35.18
N ASN A 713 3.91 -17.18 -35.18
CA ASN A 713 2.53 -17.47 -35.53
C ASN A 713 1.69 -17.48 -34.26
N ILE A 714 0.67 -16.65 -34.20
CA ILE A 714 -0.17 -16.47 -33.02
C ILE A 714 -1.57 -16.95 -33.36
N LYS A 715 -2.16 -17.77 -32.47
CA LYS A 715 -3.57 -18.15 -32.53
C LYS A 715 -4.23 -17.98 -31.17
N ILE A 716 -5.42 -17.38 -31.18
CA ILE A 716 -6.30 -17.20 -30.02
C ILE A 716 -7.65 -17.83 -30.38
N GLU A 717 -8.03 -18.91 -29.69
CA GLU A 717 -9.35 -19.54 -29.82
C GLU A 717 -10.25 -19.03 -28.71
N VAL A 718 -11.34 -18.35 -29.06
CA VAL A 718 -12.36 -17.86 -28.12
C VAL A 718 -13.63 -18.69 -28.27
N ARG A 719 -14.15 -19.21 -27.16
CA ARG A 719 -15.37 -20.02 -27.07
C ARG A 719 -16.22 -19.51 -25.91
N GLY A 720 -17.14 -18.60 -26.19
CA GLY A 720 -17.88 -17.86 -25.17
C GLY A 720 -16.93 -17.06 -24.27
N THR A 721 -16.70 -17.56 -23.06
CA THR A 721 -15.81 -16.99 -22.04
C THR A 721 -14.48 -17.73 -21.89
N THR A 722 -14.31 -18.85 -22.59
CA THR A 722 -13.09 -19.66 -22.54
C THR A 722 -12.15 -19.30 -23.68
N VAL A 723 -10.87 -19.15 -23.37
CA VAL A 723 -9.84 -18.77 -24.32
C VAL A 723 -8.69 -19.77 -24.28
N ARG A 724 -8.20 -20.18 -25.45
CA ARG A 724 -6.97 -20.97 -25.61
C ARG A 724 -5.98 -20.22 -26.50
N LEU A 725 -4.72 -20.24 -26.13
CA LEU A 725 -3.68 -19.38 -26.66
C LEU A 725 -2.56 -20.25 -27.21
N PHE A 726 -2.14 -20.00 -28.44
CA PHE A 726 -1.11 -20.77 -29.12
C PHE A 726 -0.04 -19.85 -29.70
N LEU A 727 1.22 -20.20 -29.45
CA LEU A 727 2.39 -19.54 -30.01
C LEU A 727 3.18 -20.59 -30.80
N ASP A 728 3.38 -20.33 -32.10
CA ASP A 728 4.00 -21.26 -33.05
C ASP A 728 3.37 -22.67 -33.05
N GLY A 729 2.04 -22.71 -32.89
CA GLY A 729 1.24 -23.94 -32.91
C GLY A 729 1.26 -24.74 -31.60
N ALA A 730 2.10 -24.38 -30.62
CA ALA A 730 2.07 -24.96 -29.28
C ALA A 730 1.09 -24.19 -28.38
N GLU A 731 0.28 -24.91 -27.60
CA GLU A 731 -0.61 -24.28 -26.62
C GLU A 731 0.24 -23.64 -25.51
N TRP A 732 0.19 -22.32 -25.42
CA TRP A 732 0.85 -21.55 -24.38
C TRP A 732 0.05 -21.56 -23.09
N GLY A 733 -1.29 -21.47 -23.18
CA GLY A 733 -2.16 -21.48 -22.00
C GLY A 733 -3.64 -21.31 -22.34
N SER A 734 -4.49 -21.46 -21.33
CA SER A 734 -5.93 -21.30 -21.43
C SER A 734 -6.49 -20.67 -20.16
N PHE A 735 -7.58 -19.92 -20.27
CA PHE A 735 -8.32 -19.39 -19.14
C PHE A 735 -9.82 -19.34 -19.45
N THR A 736 -10.64 -19.20 -18.42
CA THR A 736 -12.08 -18.99 -18.53
C THR A 736 -12.47 -17.78 -17.67
N ASP A 737 -13.16 -16.81 -18.26
CA ASP A 737 -13.73 -15.65 -17.54
C ASP A 737 -15.22 -15.91 -17.23
N ASP A 738 -15.50 -16.84 -16.32
CA ASP A 738 -16.85 -17.28 -15.95
C ASP A 738 -17.27 -16.86 -14.52
N GLN A 739 -16.52 -15.96 -13.89
CA GLN A 739 -16.85 -15.48 -12.55
C GLN A 739 -18.20 -14.74 -12.53
N VAL A 740 -19.06 -15.14 -11.61
CA VAL A 740 -20.32 -14.46 -11.34
C VAL A 740 -20.05 -13.34 -10.34
N THR A 741 -20.29 -12.10 -10.73
CA THR A 741 -20.11 -10.96 -9.83
C THR A 741 -21.36 -10.77 -8.96
N GLU A 742 -21.14 -10.69 -7.65
CA GLU A 742 -22.18 -10.40 -6.65
C GLU A 742 -22.00 -8.97 -6.12
N PRO A 743 -22.58 -7.96 -6.79
CA PRO A 743 -22.42 -6.56 -6.36
C PRO A 743 -23.23 -6.24 -5.10
N PHE A 744 -24.08 -7.17 -4.65
CA PHE A 744 -24.75 -7.13 -3.35
C PHE A 744 -24.15 -8.20 -2.44
N ALA A 745 -23.40 -7.78 -1.42
CA ALA A 745 -22.71 -8.66 -0.50
C ALA A 745 -23.13 -8.38 0.94
N GLN A 746 -23.03 -9.39 1.81
CA GLN A 746 -23.36 -9.25 3.22
C GLN A 746 -22.55 -10.19 4.10
N VAL A 747 -22.40 -9.79 5.36
CA VAL A 747 -22.03 -10.67 6.46
C VAL A 747 -22.76 -10.20 7.72
N ILE A 748 -23.19 -11.14 8.55
CA ILE A 748 -23.76 -10.85 9.87
C ILE A 748 -22.79 -11.37 10.92
N THR A 749 -22.46 -10.54 11.89
CA THR A 749 -21.65 -10.93 13.04
C THR A 749 -22.39 -10.66 14.34
N HIS A 750 -21.96 -11.34 15.41
CA HIS A 750 -22.43 -11.15 16.77
C HIS A 750 -21.31 -10.54 17.60
N ASP A 751 -21.61 -9.49 18.35
CA ASP A 751 -20.72 -8.85 19.32
C ASP A 751 -21.06 -9.40 20.71
N ASP A 752 -20.18 -10.23 21.26
CA ASP A 752 -20.38 -10.90 22.55
C ASP A 752 -20.37 -9.89 23.72
N ARG A 753 -19.65 -8.77 23.57
CA ARG A 753 -19.55 -7.73 24.60
C ARG A 753 -20.83 -6.91 24.70
N THR A 754 -21.46 -6.57 23.58
CA THR A 754 -22.70 -5.77 23.58
C THR A 754 -23.98 -6.61 23.44
N GLY A 755 -23.87 -7.87 23.02
CA GLY A 755 -25.00 -8.72 22.64
C GLY A 755 -25.69 -8.27 21.35
N GLU A 756 -25.06 -7.41 20.54
CA GLU A 756 -25.66 -6.91 19.31
C GLU A 756 -25.39 -7.85 18.12
N LEU A 757 -26.35 -7.96 17.21
CA LEU A 757 -26.09 -8.41 15.84
C LEU A 757 -25.67 -7.22 14.99
N ILE A 758 -24.62 -7.41 14.20
CA ILE A 758 -24.11 -6.41 13.26
C ILE A 758 -24.37 -6.95 11.85
N VAL A 759 -25.36 -6.38 11.17
CA VAL A 759 -25.67 -6.69 9.77
C VAL A 759 -24.88 -5.72 8.88
N LYS A 760 -23.89 -6.25 8.15
CA LYS A 760 -23.05 -5.49 7.23
C LYS A 760 -23.50 -5.79 5.81
N VAL A 761 -23.87 -4.75 5.06
CA VAL A 761 -24.38 -4.88 3.69
C VAL A 761 -23.62 -3.94 2.77
N VAL A 762 -23.18 -4.47 1.65
CA VAL A 762 -22.54 -3.72 0.56
C VAL A 762 -23.49 -3.78 -0.63
N ASN A 763 -23.86 -2.61 -1.14
CA ASN A 763 -24.57 -2.47 -2.41
C ASN A 763 -23.68 -1.67 -3.37
N ALA A 764 -22.88 -2.37 -4.17
CA ALA A 764 -21.99 -1.81 -5.19
C ALA A 764 -22.71 -1.55 -6.53
N GLN A 765 -24.04 -1.41 -6.50
CA GLN A 765 -24.87 -1.13 -7.68
C GLN A 765 -25.31 0.33 -7.67
N ASP A 766 -25.64 0.85 -8.85
CA ASP A 766 -26.20 2.19 -9.06
C ASP A 766 -27.69 2.30 -8.71
N THR A 767 -28.33 1.21 -8.28
CA THR A 767 -29.74 1.15 -7.89
C THR A 767 -29.93 0.78 -6.41
N PRO A 768 -30.97 1.31 -5.75
CA PRO A 768 -31.32 0.89 -4.40
C PRO A 768 -31.67 -0.60 -4.33
N ALA A 769 -31.21 -1.30 -3.29
CA ALA A 769 -31.52 -2.70 -3.05
C ALA A 769 -32.60 -2.86 -1.97
N VAL A 770 -33.85 -3.08 -2.39
CA VAL A 770 -34.96 -3.38 -1.48
C VAL A 770 -34.84 -4.83 -1.00
N THR A 771 -34.61 -5.01 0.30
CA THR A 771 -34.16 -6.28 0.87
C THR A 771 -35.04 -6.70 2.04
N THR A 772 -35.51 -7.94 2.05
CA THR A 772 -36.05 -8.57 3.27
C THR A 772 -34.92 -9.17 4.09
N VAL A 773 -34.78 -8.73 5.34
CA VAL A 773 -33.83 -9.30 6.31
C VAL A 773 -34.61 -10.20 7.26
N ASP A 774 -34.32 -11.50 7.22
CA ASP A 774 -34.86 -12.52 8.12
C ASP A 774 -33.78 -13.02 9.07
N LEU A 775 -33.93 -12.71 10.35
CA LEU A 775 -33.03 -13.09 11.43
C LEU A 775 -33.38 -14.45 12.05
N ALA A 776 -34.16 -15.27 11.34
CA ALA A 776 -34.55 -16.62 11.75
C ALA A 776 -35.21 -16.65 13.14
N GLY A 777 -36.11 -15.72 13.40
CA GLY A 777 -36.86 -15.63 14.66
C GLY A 777 -36.07 -15.06 15.86
N ARG A 778 -34.81 -14.64 15.67
CA ARG A 778 -34.04 -13.94 16.72
C ARG A 778 -34.75 -12.65 17.08
N LYS A 779 -34.99 -12.45 18.38
CA LYS A 779 -35.65 -11.25 18.89
C LYS A 779 -34.65 -10.12 18.95
N VAL A 780 -35.00 -8.99 18.34
CA VAL A 780 -34.22 -7.76 18.39
C VAL A 780 -35.08 -6.59 18.86
N ALA A 781 -34.43 -5.53 19.33
CA ALA A 781 -35.08 -4.26 19.58
C ALA A 781 -35.72 -3.70 18.30
N SER A 782 -36.82 -2.96 18.46
CA SER A 782 -37.53 -2.32 17.33
C SER A 782 -36.82 -1.07 16.82
N ARG A 783 -35.74 -0.65 17.50
CA ARG A 783 -34.87 0.47 17.20
C ARG A 783 -33.43 -0.04 17.15
N GLY A 784 -32.63 0.51 16.23
CA GLY A 784 -31.21 0.15 16.06
C GLY A 784 -30.40 1.32 15.51
N ARG A 785 -29.09 1.13 15.43
CA ARG A 785 -28.15 2.12 14.89
C ARG A 785 -27.73 1.71 13.49
N MET A 786 -27.85 2.61 12.53
CA MET A 786 -27.44 2.37 11.15
C MET A 786 -26.39 3.40 10.74
N THR A 787 -25.24 2.92 10.30
CA THR A 787 -24.16 3.75 9.75
C THR A 787 -24.04 3.46 8.26
N VAL A 788 -24.07 4.49 7.42
CA VAL A 788 -24.02 4.36 5.96
C VAL A 788 -22.92 5.24 5.40
N ILE A 789 -22.10 4.69 4.52
CA ILE A 789 -21.22 5.44 3.62
C ILE A 789 -21.74 5.27 2.20
N THR A 790 -21.93 6.36 1.49
CA THR A 790 -22.50 6.41 0.12
C THR A 790 -22.18 7.75 -0.51
N GLY A 791 -22.25 7.84 -1.83
CA GLY A 791 -21.94 9.05 -2.60
C GLY A 791 -21.83 8.74 -4.09
N ASP A 792 -21.21 9.64 -4.84
CA ASP A 792 -20.83 9.36 -6.22
C ASP A 792 -19.69 8.31 -6.22
N PRO A 793 -19.84 7.16 -6.92
CA PRO A 793 -18.82 6.13 -6.97
C PRO A 793 -17.46 6.63 -7.52
N GLN A 794 -17.42 7.76 -8.23
CA GLN A 794 -16.21 8.35 -8.77
C GLN A 794 -15.55 9.39 -7.85
N GLU A 795 -16.19 9.77 -6.74
CA GLU A 795 -15.62 10.70 -5.76
C GLU A 795 -14.58 10.02 -4.87
N GLN A 796 -13.63 10.83 -4.40
CA GLN A 796 -12.60 10.44 -3.42
C GLN A 796 -12.41 11.52 -2.37
N ASN A 797 -11.91 11.14 -1.19
CA ASN A 797 -11.50 12.10 -0.18
C ASN A 797 -10.11 12.66 -0.52
N THR A 798 -9.96 13.97 -0.35
CA THR A 798 -8.76 14.75 -0.68
C THR A 798 -8.46 15.72 0.45
N ARG A 799 -7.29 16.35 0.40
CA ARG A 799 -6.90 17.40 1.35
C ARG A 799 -7.97 18.47 1.55
N THR A 800 -8.61 18.91 0.47
CA THR A 800 -9.51 20.08 0.50
C THR A 800 -10.99 19.70 0.63
N ALA A 801 -11.34 18.44 0.37
CA ALA A 801 -12.71 17.95 0.43
C ALA A 801 -12.74 16.47 0.74
N GLU A 802 -13.46 16.09 1.79
CA GLU A 802 -13.75 14.70 2.13
C GLU A 802 -15.25 14.41 1.98
N PRO A 803 -15.81 14.37 0.75
CA PRO A 803 -17.26 14.24 0.52
C PRO A 803 -17.82 12.87 0.93
N ILE A 804 -16.97 11.85 1.01
CA ILE A 804 -17.36 10.47 1.32
C ILE A 804 -17.07 10.19 2.80
N GLN A 805 -18.12 10.30 3.62
CA GLN A 805 -18.05 10.10 5.08
C GLN A 805 -19.19 9.20 5.57
N PRO A 806 -18.98 8.45 6.67
CA PRO A 806 -20.05 7.68 7.28
C PRO A 806 -21.07 8.58 7.98
N VAL A 807 -22.36 8.30 7.77
CA VAL A 807 -23.47 8.96 8.45
C VAL A 807 -24.19 7.95 9.34
N THR A 808 -24.25 8.24 10.64
CA THR A 808 -24.96 7.40 11.62
C THR A 808 -26.35 7.95 11.91
N THR A 809 -27.35 7.08 11.84
CA THR A 809 -28.74 7.40 12.14
C THR A 809 -29.36 6.35 13.07
N THR A 810 -30.45 6.74 13.73
CA THR A 810 -31.36 5.78 14.36
C THR A 810 -32.35 5.28 13.32
N VAL A 811 -32.62 3.98 13.32
CA VAL A 811 -33.69 3.38 12.50
C VAL A 811 -34.70 2.64 13.38
N THR A 812 -35.95 2.58 12.93
CA THR A 812 -37.07 1.90 13.61
C THR A 812 -37.73 0.88 12.68
N GLY A 813 -38.71 0.14 13.19
CA GLY A 813 -39.41 -0.89 12.40
C GLY A 813 -38.61 -2.18 12.26
N LEU A 814 -37.63 -2.39 13.14
CA LEU A 814 -36.81 -3.59 13.19
C LEU A 814 -37.56 -4.69 13.93
N GLY A 815 -37.27 -5.93 13.57
CA GLY A 815 -37.87 -7.12 14.17
C GLY A 815 -37.09 -8.37 13.77
N SER A 816 -37.63 -9.54 14.09
CA SER A 816 -37.04 -10.81 13.63
C SER A 816 -37.05 -10.95 12.10
N THR A 817 -37.97 -10.24 11.44
CA THR A 817 -38.03 -10.09 9.98
C THR A 817 -38.45 -8.66 9.66
N PHE A 818 -37.75 -7.99 8.75
CA PHE A 818 -38.08 -6.62 8.35
C PHE A 818 -37.61 -6.34 6.92
N THR A 819 -38.20 -5.34 6.27
CA THR A 819 -37.77 -4.86 4.95
C THR A 819 -36.93 -3.60 5.11
N ARG A 820 -35.85 -3.51 4.34
CA ARG A 820 -34.96 -2.35 4.30
C ARG A 820 -34.49 -2.07 2.88
N THR A 821 -34.51 -0.81 2.49
CA THR A 821 -33.85 -0.34 1.27
C THR A 821 -32.42 0.07 1.60
N PHE A 822 -31.43 -0.60 1.01
CA PHE A 822 -30.04 -0.18 1.04
C PHE A 822 -29.76 0.75 -0.14
N ALA A 823 -29.07 1.88 0.12
CA ALA A 823 -28.81 2.90 -0.88
C ALA A 823 -27.92 2.36 -2.02
N PRO A 824 -28.00 2.91 -3.25
CA PRO A 824 -27.01 2.62 -4.29
C PRO A 824 -25.61 3.03 -3.83
N ASN A 825 -24.58 2.37 -4.36
CA ASN A 825 -23.17 2.66 -4.10
C ASN A 825 -22.90 2.88 -2.60
N SER A 826 -23.26 1.91 -1.76
CA SER A 826 -23.20 2.07 -0.31
C SER A 826 -22.65 0.89 0.46
N VAL A 827 -22.05 1.18 1.62
CA VAL A 827 -21.80 0.21 2.69
C VAL A 827 -22.63 0.61 3.90
N THR A 828 -23.38 -0.35 4.44
CA THR A 828 -24.28 -0.15 5.58
C THR A 828 -23.93 -1.09 6.72
N PHE A 829 -23.79 -0.53 7.92
CA PHE A 829 -23.66 -1.26 9.18
C PHE A 829 -24.92 -1.04 10.01
N LEU A 830 -25.72 -2.07 10.20
CA LEU A 830 -26.92 -2.03 11.02
C LEU A 830 -26.70 -2.84 12.30
N ARG A 831 -26.62 -2.16 13.43
CA ARG A 831 -26.45 -2.77 14.76
C ARG A 831 -27.80 -2.92 15.45
N LEU A 832 -28.09 -4.15 15.86
CA LEU A 832 -29.36 -4.61 16.39
C LEU A 832 -29.15 -5.19 17.78
N GLU A 833 -29.71 -4.55 18.80
CA GLU A 833 -29.73 -5.10 20.16
C GLU A 833 -30.59 -6.36 20.19
N THR A 834 -30.01 -7.49 20.61
CA THR A 834 -30.77 -8.74 20.80
C THR A 834 -31.52 -8.73 22.13
N LYS A 835 -32.64 -9.46 22.21
CA LYS A 835 -33.55 -9.51 23.37
C LYS A 835 -33.71 -10.90 23.96
#